data_AF-A0A1I1T4C9-F1
#
_entry.id   AF-A0A1I1T4C9-F1
#
_cell.length_a   1.000
_cell.length_b   1.000
_cell.length_c   1.000
_cell.angle_alpha   90.00
_cell.angle_beta   90.00
_cell.angle_gamma   90.00
#
_symmetry.space_group_name_H-M   'P 1'
#
loop_
_entity.id
_entity.type
_entity.pdbx_description
1 polymer ?
#
loop_
_entity_poly.entity_id
_entity_poly.type
_entity_poly.pdbx_seq_one_letter_code
_entity_poly.pdbx_strand_id
1 'polypeptide(L)'
;MEYRILGPLEVRDDQAAVEIGGTRQRTVLALLLLEAGRIVPTDRLVDGLWDEEPPATSRSQIHICISALRRRLSGDRGKFIDTRAPGYRLRVAGGELDLHSFEAHLAAARAAVKDGAPLRAAGELRSALALWSGPALAGIGSRLVRRAAAALDEKRLAAHEECLALELEHGSGAPQDLAGELAALVAAHPLRERPVALLMTALHRAGRQAEALEEYRRARERFTGELGIEPGEELRDLHQRVLTHDPALSRPAGLRPALVRSRGPRRLPADIEDFTGRRSSLARLLDAPEPQDGTAVPTAVISGRAGVGKTALAVHAAHRLAPEFPDGQLFARLSGPGAPARPEAVLGRFLRAYGVSDQDIPDGLEERAETYRDCLADRRVLIVLDDAVSESQVFPLLPGSSRCRVIVTSRRPLTGLPAAVRVGLAPLTESSALELMARIAGGARIGTDRQAALALCEACGHLPLALRLAAARLSTHPHRTAGDLAARLHGDARWTEELLDRTGARHTYAGLSAEARRLFRLLPLIEAADFAPWAGAPLLDTGVAQSEALLDELAEAHLLDIRPHPTGTRYWLPGWIRGFARGLLAAEEPEVSRRKALERLLGALLFLSAEAHRRLGGHHLHLAGNGASRWELPVPLVERLIGDPAGWYRQERSWVLAAVRQATAGGFPEHAWGLAMCTVTLLELPARQEPAVFCPPR
;
A
#
# COMPACT_ATOMS: atom_id res chain seq x y z
N MET A 1 34.11 31.96 41.91
CA MET A 1 35.02 32.67 40.98
C MET A 1 34.45 32.51 39.58
N GLU A 2 34.45 33.55 38.76
CA GLU A 2 33.99 33.46 37.36
C GLU A 2 35.19 33.70 36.43
N TYR A 3 35.42 32.78 35.50
CA TYR A 3 36.48 32.82 34.51
C TYR A 3 35.87 33.03 33.13
N ARG A 4 36.39 34.02 32.39
CA ARG A 4 35.97 34.30 31.02
C ARG A 4 37.12 34.15 30.05
N ILE A 5 36.96 33.28 29.07
CA ILE A 5 37.94 33.00 28.01
C ILE A 5 37.35 33.09 26.60
N LEU A 6 36.02 33.29 26.47
CA LEU A 6 35.31 33.52 25.20
C LEU A 6 35.39 35.00 24.76
N GLY A 7 36.59 35.54 24.87
CA GLY A 7 36.96 36.94 24.73
C GLY A 7 38.33 37.16 25.36
N PRO A 8 38.75 38.40 25.65
CA PRO A 8 39.93 38.65 26.47
C PRO A 8 39.85 37.89 27.81
N LEU A 9 40.98 37.36 28.29
CA LEU A 9 41.02 36.61 29.55
C LEU A 9 40.65 37.52 30.74
N GLU A 10 39.52 37.23 31.38
CA GLU A 10 39.04 37.93 32.58
C GLU A 10 38.77 36.96 33.72
N VAL A 11 38.99 37.42 34.95
CA VAL A 11 38.68 36.68 36.18
C VAL A 11 37.93 37.60 37.11
N ARG A 12 36.82 37.12 37.69
CA ARG A 12 35.96 37.88 38.60
C ARG A 12 35.71 37.11 39.90
N ASP A 13 35.69 37.83 41.02
CA ASP A 13 35.30 37.32 42.33
C ASP A 13 34.13 38.14 42.88
N ASP A 14 32.96 37.52 43.09
CA ASP A 14 31.72 38.17 43.55
C ASP A 14 31.47 39.57 42.90
N GLN A 15 31.75 39.68 41.59
CA GLN A 15 31.68 40.86 40.69
C GLN A 15 32.92 41.78 40.60
N ALA A 16 33.92 41.66 41.48
CA ALA A 16 35.17 42.43 41.37
C ALA A 16 36.15 41.78 40.36
N ALA A 17 36.74 42.58 39.48
CA ALA A 17 37.76 42.09 38.55
C ALA A 17 39.05 41.76 39.29
N VAL A 18 39.55 40.53 39.11
CA VAL A 18 40.83 40.08 39.67
C VAL A 18 41.91 40.32 38.64
N GLU A 19 42.85 41.24 38.93
CA GLU A 19 43.97 41.47 38.04
C GLU A 19 44.89 40.24 37.99
N ILE A 20 44.97 39.62 36.81
CA ILE A 20 46.00 38.61 36.51
C ILE A 20 47.25 39.33 36.01
N GLY A 21 48.43 38.91 36.50
CA GLY A 21 49.68 39.65 36.35
C GLY A 21 50.25 39.60 34.92
N GLY A 22 51.58 39.63 34.81
CA GLY A 22 52.24 39.73 33.50
C GLY A 22 51.90 38.60 32.52
N THR A 23 52.27 38.78 31.25
CA THR A 23 51.91 37.91 30.11
C THR A 23 52.08 36.41 30.39
N ARG A 24 53.16 36.01 31.09
CA ARG A 24 53.40 34.59 31.44
C ARG A 24 52.34 34.00 32.37
N GLN A 25 51.84 34.77 33.34
CA GLN A 25 50.79 34.31 34.26
C GLN A 25 49.45 34.15 33.52
N ARG A 26 49.14 35.07 32.61
CA ARG A 26 47.93 35.00 31.76
C ARG A 26 47.98 33.78 30.83
N THR A 27 49.13 33.50 30.20
CA THR A 27 49.31 32.30 29.38
C THR A 27 49.13 31.01 30.17
N VAL A 28 49.77 30.89 31.34
CA VAL A 28 49.64 29.68 32.19
C VAL A 28 48.20 29.50 32.64
N LEU A 29 47.52 30.56 33.07
CA LEU A 29 46.13 30.50 33.48
C LEU A 29 45.22 30.09 32.31
N ALA A 30 45.42 30.66 31.13
CA ALA A 30 44.68 30.30 29.92
C ALA A 30 44.82 28.80 29.58
N LEU A 31 46.05 28.25 29.63
CA LEU A 31 46.29 26.82 29.38
C LEU A 31 45.61 25.92 30.42
N LEU A 32 45.56 26.34 31.68
CA LEU A 32 44.86 25.61 32.73
C LEU A 32 43.33 25.69 32.60
N LEU A 33 42.79 26.82 32.13
CA LEU A 33 41.35 27.00 31.89
C LEU A 33 40.87 26.23 30.65
N LEU A 34 41.69 26.17 29.58
CA LEU A 34 41.40 25.37 28.40
C LEU A 34 41.32 23.86 28.70
N GLU A 35 42.00 23.40 29.76
CA GLU A 35 41.98 22.02 30.25
C GLU A 35 41.41 21.96 31.68
N ALA A 36 40.41 22.80 31.98
CA ALA A 36 39.83 22.93 33.31
C ALA A 36 39.42 21.56 33.88
N GLY A 37 39.76 21.31 35.15
CA GLY A 37 39.50 20.02 35.81
C GLY A 37 40.43 18.87 35.41
N ARG A 38 41.28 19.02 34.39
CA ARG A 38 42.29 18.03 33.98
C ARG A 38 43.69 18.40 34.47
N ILE A 39 44.57 17.40 34.55
CA ILE A 39 45.98 17.62 34.89
C ILE A 39 46.70 18.09 33.63
N VAL A 40 47.23 19.31 33.65
CA VAL A 40 48.12 19.84 32.62
C VAL A 40 49.57 19.55 33.04
N PRO A 41 50.31 18.72 32.30
CA PRO A 41 51.71 18.42 32.60
C PRO A 41 52.57 19.69 32.60
N THR A 42 53.58 19.71 33.46
CA THR A 42 54.51 20.86 33.55
C THR A 42 55.16 21.15 32.19
N ASP A 43 55.52 20.12 31.43
CA ASP A 43 56.16 20.26 30.13
C ASP A 43 55.25 20.95 29.10
N ARG A 44 53.94 20.67 29.11
CA ARG A 44 52.96 21.38 28.26
C ARG A 44 52.82 22.86 28.61
N LEU A 45 52.99 23.21 29.89
CA LEU A 45 53.02 24.62 30.32
C LEU A 45 54.33 25.31 29.90
N VAL A 46 55.44 24.57 29.87
CA VAL A 46 56.73 25.06 29.36
C VAL A 46 56.62 25.32 27.85
N ASP A 47 56.15 24.35 27.08
CA ASP A 47 55.92 24.49 25.63
C ASP A 47 55.00 25.68 25.34
N GLY A 48 53.94 25.88 26.13
CA GLY A 48 53.03 27.00 25.93
C GLY A 48 53.63 28.39 26.17
N LEU A 49 54.72 28.51 26.93
CA LEU A 49 55.38 29.79 27.22
C LEU A 49 56.57 30.09 26.32
N TRP A 50 57.34 29.06 25.96
CA TRP A 50 58.63 29.20 25.26
C TRP A 50 58.71 28.43 23.94
N ASP A 51 57.66 27.67 23.60
CA ASP A 51 57.62 26.77 22.45
C ASP A 51 58.87 25.86 22.37
N GLU A 52 59.75 26.05 21.38
CA GLU A 52 60.90 25.18 21.11
C GLU A 52 62.20 25.61 21.83
N GLU A 53 62.22 26.78 22.49
CA GLU A 53 63.44 27.32 23.14
C GLU A 53 63.25 27.60 24.65
N PRO A 54 62.99 26.57 25.48
CA PRO A 54 62.82 26.77 26.91
C PRO A 54 64.17 27.04 27.62
N PRO A 55 64.25 28.06 28.51
CA PRO A 55 65.45 28.27 29.32
C PRO A 55 65.62 27.13 30.34
N ALA A 56 66.85 26.90 30.81
CA ALA A 56 67.15 25.89 31.84
C ALA A 56 66.34 26.09 33.14
N THR A 57 65.85 27.31 33.40
CA THR A 57 65.03 27.66 34.57
C THR A 57 63.51 27.58 34.32
N SER A 58 63.07 27.05 33.16
CA SER A 58 61.66 26.99 32.73
C SER A 58 60.72 26.38 33.78
N ARG A 59 61.06 25.21 34.33
CA ARG A 59 60.26 24.55 35.39
C ARG A 59 60.13 25.42 36.65
N SER A 60 61.23 26.03 37.11
CA SER A 60 61.22 26.95 38.26
C SER A 60 60.34 28.18 37.99
N GLN A 61 60.35 28.71 36.76
CA GLN A 61 59.50 29.84 36.36
C GLN A 61 58.01 29.46 36.31
N ILE A 62 57.66 28.23 35.91
CA ILE A 62 56.29 27.70 36.04
C ILE A 62 55.85 27.67 37.51
N HIS A 63 56.69 27.16 38.41
CA HIS A 63 56.39 27.16 39.86
C HIS A 63 56.13 28.57 40.40
N ILE A 64 56.90 29.57 39.96
CA ILE A 64 56.70 30.99 40.32
C ILE A 64 55.34 31.50 39.79
N CYS A 65 55.01 31.21 38.52
CA CYS A 65 53.73 31.60 37.93
C CYS A 65 52.55 30.97 38.67
N ILE A 66 52.61 29.66 38.97
CA ILE A 66 51.56 28.96 39.72
C ILE A 66 51.43 29.50 41.14
N SER A 67 52.54 29.81 41.82
CA SER A 67 52.52 30.41 43.16
C SER A 67 51.90 31.81 43.16
N ALA A 68 52.18 32.61 42.12
CA ALA A 68 51.54 33.92 41.95
C ALA A 68 50.05 33.81 41.64
N LEU A 69 49.65 32.89 40.75
CA LEU A 69 48.23 32.62 40.45
C LEU A 69 47.48 32.13 41.68
N ARG A 70 48.06 31.21 42.48
CA ARG A 70 47.46 30.78 43.75
C ARG A 70 47.20 31.94 44.69
N ARG A 71 48.16 32.85 44.88
CA ARG A 71 47.97 34.03 45.75
C ARG A 71 46.84 34.95 45.28
N ARG A 72 46.69 35.12 43.95
CA ARG A 72 45.66 35.99 43.37
C ARG A 72 44.27 35.35 43.35
N LEU A 73 44.20 34.02 43.21
CA LEU A 73 42.93 33.29 43.11
C LEU A 73 42.42 32.76 44.45
N SER A 74 43.27 32.55 45.46
CA SER A 74 42.88 31.88 46.72
C SER A 74 42.32 32.85 47.77
N GLY A 75 41.25 33.58 47.46
CA GLY A 75 40.48 34.32 48.48
C GLY A 75 39.95 33.42 49.61
N ASP A 76 39.01 33.90 50.43
CA ASP A 76 38.46 33.20 51.62
C ASP A 76 37.82 31.81 51.34
N ARG A 77 37.73 31.39 50.06
CA ARG A 77 37.07 30.16 49.59
C ARG A 77 38.01 29.01 49.17
N GLY A 78 39.33 29.13 49.39
CA GLY A 78 40.27 28.00 49.35
C GLY A 78 41.22 27.92 48.12
N LYS A 79 41.99 26.82 48.03
CA LYS A 79 43.01 26.61 46.97
C LYS A 79 42.36 26.16 45.66
N PHE A 80 42.47 26.95 44.58
CA PHE A 80 41.89 26.60 43.27
C PHE A 80 42.81 25.77 42.36
N ILE A 81 44.13 25.86 42.53
CA ILE A 81 45.11 25.11 41.73
C ILE A 81 45.77 24.02 42.57
N ASP A 82 45.51 22.75 42.24
CA ASP A 82 46.15 21.58 42.85
C ASP A 82 47.46 21.24 42.14
N THR A 83 48.47 20.83 42.90
CA THR A 83 49.67 20.17 42.33
C THR A 83 49.42 18.67 42.36
N ARG A 84 49.42 18.02 41.19
CA ARG A 84 49.20 16.59 41.01
C ARG A 84 50.15 16.09 39.93
N ALA A 85 51.09 15.21 40.26
CA ALA A 85 52.06 14.70 39.31
C ALA A 85 51.35 14.14 38.04
N PRO A 86 51.83 14.46 36.82
CA PRO A 86 53.05 15.19 36.48
C PRO A 86 52.91 16.73 36.33
N GLY A 87 51.87 17.37 36.86
CA GLY A 87 51.70 18.83 36.73
C GLY A 87 50.65 19.47 37.65
N TYR A 88 49.75 20.24 37.06
CA TYR A 88 48.80 21.10 37.78
C TYR A 88 47.38 20.92 37.27
N ARG A 89 46.42 21.06 38.18
CA ARG A 89 44.99 21.03 37.85
C ARG A 89 44.30 22.24 38.45
N LEU A 90 43.62 23.02 37.61
CA LEU A 90 42.72 24.08 38.06
C LEU A 90 41.34 23.47 38.34
N ARG A 91 40.83 23.66 39.55
CA ARG A 91 39.46 23.27 39.94
C ARG A 91 38.51 24.41 39.57
N VAL A 92 37.49 24.07 38.80
CA VAL A 92 36.42 24.96 38.34
C VAL A 92 35.11 24.24 38.61
N ALA A 93 34.21 24.84 39.36
CA ALA A 93 32.87 24.29 39.60
C ALA A 93 31.95 24.51 38.37
N GLY A 94 30.81 23.83 38.33
CA GLY A 94 29.84 24.02 37.25
C GLY A 94 29.35 25.48 37.18
N GLY A 95 29.43 26.09 36.00
CA GLY A 95 29.03 27.48 35.77
C GLY A 95 30.08 28.54 36.11
N GLU A 96 31.25 28.17 36.63
CA GLU A 96 32.33 29.13 36.94
C GLU A 96 33.20 29.49 35.72
N LEU A 97 33.07 28.79 34.59
CA LEU A 97 33.80 29.04 33.36
C LEU A 97 32.82 29.19 32.19
N ASP A 98 32.91 30.32 31.50
CA ASP A 98 32.07 30.64 30.33
C ASP A 98 32.16 29.58 29.22
N LEU A 99 33.32 28.98 28.99
CA LEU A 99 33.51 27.87 28.05
C LEU A 99 32.64 26.66 28.41
N HIS A 100 32.53 26.29 29.69
CA HIS A 100 31.67 25.19 30.10
C HIS A 100 30.19 25.52 29.89
N SER A 101 29.78 26.77 30.16
CA SER A 101 28.42 27.25 29.91
C SER A 101 28.09 27.26 28.41
N PHE A 102 29.03 27.69 27.57
CA PHE A 102 28.92 27.64 26.12
C PHE A 102 28.76 26.20 25.62
N GLU A 103 29.59 25.27 26.06
CA GLU A 103 29.49 23.86 25.68
C GLU A 103 28.18 23.21 26.18
N ALA A 104 27.69 23.62 27.35
CA ALA A 104 26.38 23.19 27.87
C ALA A 104 25.22 23.69 26.99
N HIS A 105 25.22 24.96 26.57
CA HIS A 105 24.22 25.48 25.64
C HIS A 105 24.28 24.79 24.27
N LEU A 106 25.48 24.51 23.74
CA LEU A 106 25.61 23.73 22.50
C LEU A 106 25.05 22.30 22.65
N ALA A 107 25.28 21.65 23.79
CA ALA A 107 24.72 20.33 24.07
C ALA A 107 23.18 20.37 24.19
N ALA A 108 22.65 21.40 24.85
CA ALA A 108 21.20 21.63 24.98
C ALA A 108 20.54 21.91 23.62
N ALA A 109 21.19 22.72 22.77
CA ALA A 109 20.74 22.98 21.41
C ALA A 109 20.64 21.67 20.60
N ARG A 110 21.69 20.83 20.63
CA ARG A 110 21.69 19.53 19.96
C ARG A 110 20.61 18.58 20.46
N ALA A 111 20.32 18.59 21.77
CA ALA A 111 19.23 17.81 22.33
C ALA A 111 17.87 18.34 21.84
N ALA A 112 17.66 19.65 21.85
CA ALA A 112 16.43 20.28 21.36
C ALA A 112 16.17 20.00 19.87
N VAL A 113 17.21 19.93 19.03
CA VAL A 113 17.08 19.49 17.62
C VAL A 113 16.60 18.04 17.54
N LYS A 114 17.17 17.12 18.32
CA LYS A 114 16.75 15.70 18.34
C LYS A 114 15.31 15.52 18.81
N ASP A 115 14.87 16.37 19.74
CA ASP A 115 13.51 16.35 20.29
C ASP A 115 12.48 17.08 19.39
N GLY A 116 12.90 17.59 18.23
CA GLY A 116 12.02 18.28 17.29
C GLY A 116 11.59 19.68 17.74
N ALA A 117 12.38 20.35 18.58
CA ALA A 117 12.14 21.69 19.10
C ALA A 117 13.15 22.73 18.55
N PRO A 118 13.13 23.05 17.24
CA PRO A 118 14.15 23.88 16.59
C PRO A 118 14.21 25.33 17.12
N LEU A 119 13.08 25.92 17.52
CA LEU A 119 13.05 27.26 18.12
C LEU A 119 13.75 27.31 19.48
N ARG A 120 13.63 26.23 20.26
CA ARG A 120 14.36 26.09 21.52
C ARG A 120 15.85 25.94 21.25
N ALA A 121 16.22 25.15 20.24
CA ALA A 121 17.62 25.02 19.84
C ALA A 121 18.24 26.37 19.42
N ALA A 122 17.53 27.16 18.62
CA ALA A 122 17.95 28.52 18.27
C ALA A 122 18.14 29.42 19.51
N GLY A 123 17.21 29.38 20.46
CA GLY A 123 17.33 30.14 21.72
C GLY A 123 18.54 29.73 22.59
N GLU A 124 18.87 28.45 22.64
CA GLU A 124 20.08 27.96 23.31
C GLU A 124 21.35 28.42 22.59
N LEU A 125 21.37 28.40 21.25
CA LEU A 125 22.50 28.90 20.45
C LEU A 125 22.69 30.41 20.60
N ARG A 126 21.61 31.21 20.60
CA ARG A 126 21.67 32.66 20.90
C ARG A 126 22.27 32.92 22.28
N SER A 127 21.86 32.14 23.27
CA SER A 127 22.38 32.23 24.64
C SER A 127 23.87 31.87 24.71
N ALA A 128 24.30 30.85 23.95
CA ALA A 128 25.71 30.49 23.80
C ALA A 128 26.54 31.63 23.17
N LEU A 129 26.04 32.25 22.10
CA LEU A 129 26.71 33.35 21.39
C LEU A 129 26.82 34.62 22.25
N ALA A 130 25.83 34.89 23.11
CA ALA A 130 25.82 36.04 24.02
C ALA A 130 26.94 36.00 25.09
N LEU A 131 27.54 34.84 25.34
CA LEU A 131 28.70 34.70 26.23
C LEU A 131 29.98 35.30 25.66
N TRP A 132 30.02 35.54 24.34
CA TRP A 132 31.21 36.00 23.65
C TRP A 132 31.34 37.52 23.66
N SER A 133 32.52 38.02 24.00
CA SER A 133 32.85 39.46 24.01
C SER A 133 33.92 39.85 22.98
N GLY A 134 34.33 38.91 22.13
CA GLY A 134 35.36 39.12 21.10
C GLY A 134 36.01 37.80 20.69
N PRO A 135 37.17 37.82 20.00
CA PRO A 135 37.97 36.63 19.73
C PRO A 135 38.43 35.95 21.03
N ALA A 136 38.39 34.62 21.08
CA ALA A 136 38.80 33.88 22.27
C ALA A 136 40.25 34.19 22.69
N LEU A 137 40.46 34.44 23.98
CA LEU A 137 41.77 34.70 24.60
C LEU A 137 42.59 35.78 23.87
N ALA A 138 41.91 36.80 23.33
CA ALA A 138 42.54 37.93 22.65
C ALA A 138 43.63 38.58 23.53
N GLY A 139 44.78 38.87 22.91
CA GLY A 139 45.94 39.46 23.60
C GLY A 139 46.95 38.46 24.20
N ILE A 140 46.73 37.14 24.09
CA ILE A 140 47.70 36.12 24.55
C ILE A 140 48.55 35.59 23.38
N GLY A 141 49.84 35.88 23.41
CA GLY A 141 50.81 35.58 22.35
C GLY A 141 51.35 34.14 22.28
N SER A 142 50.78 33.17 22.98
CA SER A 142 51.24 31.76 22.95
C SER A 142 50.71 31.00 21.72
N ARG A 143 51.54 30.21 21.04
CA ARG A 143 51.11 29.38 19.89
C ARG A 143 50.05 28.36 20.26
N LEU A 144 50.23 27.65 21.38
CA LEU A 144 49.26 26.66 21.86
C LEU A 144 47.92 27.32 22.22
N VAL A 145 47.95 28.48 22.88
CA VAL A 145 46.73 29.23 23.21
C VAL A 145 46.04 29.73 21.95
N ARG A 146 46.77 30.28 20.96
CA ARG A 146 46.17 30.73 19.70
C ARG A 146 45.51 29.61 18.91
N ARG A 147 46.10 28.40 18.88
CA ARG A 147 45.49 27.24 18.22
C ARG A 147 44.18 26.84 18.90
N ALA A 148 44.16 26.82 20.24
CA ALA A 148 42.95 26.53 21.00
C ALA A 148 41.89 27.63 20.82
N ALA A 149 42.29 28.90 20.86
CA ALA A 149 41.42 30.04 20.60
C ALA A 149 40.79 29.97 19.20
N ALA A 150 41.57 29.68 18.16
CA ALA A 150 41.06 29.52 16.80
C ALA A 150 40.03 28.38 16.69
N ALA A 151 40.24 27.27 17.39
CA ALA A 151 39.26 26.18 17.44
C ALA A 151 37.97 26.58 18.18
N LEU A 152 38.06 27.45 19.19
CA LEU A 152 36.88 28.01 19.87
C LEU A 152 36.15 29.02 18.97
N ASP A 153 36.87 29.92 18.30
CA ASP A 153 36.29 30.87 17.35
C ASP A 153 35.61 30.14 16.18
N GLU A 154 36.16 29.01 15.72
CA GLU A 154 35.52 28.14 14.74
C GLU A 154 34.22 27.52 15.27
N LYS A 155 34.22 27.03 16.53
CA LYS A 155 32.98 26.55 17.17
C LYS A 155 31.94 27.67 17.28
N ARG A 156 32.35 28.91 17.58
CA ARG A 156 31.46 30.08 17.62
C ARG A 156 30.82 30.32 16.25
N LEU A 157 31.64 30.33 15.20
CA LEU A 157 31.18 30.57 13.84
C LEU A 157 30.18 29.50 13.40
N ALA A 158 30.47 28.22 13.65
CA ALA A 158 29.55 27.12 13.37
C ALA A 158 28.22 27.26 14.14
N ALA A 159 28.28 27.65 15.42
CA ALA A 159 27.09 27.90 16.23
C ALA A 159 26.26 29.08 15.71
N HIS A 160 26.92 30.13 15.20
CA HIS A 160 26.26 31.29 14.60
C HIS A 160 25.56 30.93 13.28
N GLU A 161 26.24 30.18 12.42
CA GLU A 161 25.67 29.64 11.17
C GLU A 161 24.45 28.74 11.45
N GLU A 162 24.53 27.85 12.44
CA GLU A 162 23.42 26.96 12.83
C GLU A 162 22.25 27.74 13.45
N CYS A 163 22.53 28.74 14.28
CA CYS A 163 21.52 29.61 14.89
C CYS A 163 20.71 30.35 13.81
N LEU A 164 21.41 31.01 12.88
CA LEU A 164 20.77 31.77 11.81
C LEU A 164 20.03 30.86 10.83
N ALA A 165 20.54 29.66 10.56
CA ALA A 165 19.82 28.68 9.77
C ALA A 165 18.50 28.28 10.43
N LEU A 166 18.51 27.94 11.73
CA LEU A 166 17.30 27.55 12.47
C LEU A 166 16.30 28.69 12.58
N GLU A 167 16.75 29.92 12.83
CA GLU A 167 15.88 31.11 12.87
C GLU A 167 15.28 31.42 11.50
N LEU A 168 16.06 31.32 10.42
CA LEU A 168 15.57 31.51 9.06
C LEU A 168 14.57 30.42 8.69
N GLU A 169 14.81 29.17 9.08
CA GLU A 169 13.97 28.02 8.75
C GLU A 169 12.67 27.94 9.55
N HIS A 170 12.72 28.21 10.86
CA HIS A 170 11.65 27.93 11.81
C HIS A 170 11.17 29.16 12.59
N GLY A 171 11.92 30.26 12.57
CA GLY A 171 11.63 31.48 13.32
C GLY A 171 10.41 32.25 12.83
N SER A 172 9.79 32.99 13.74
CA SER A 172 8.81 34.05 13.45
C SER A 172 9.47 35.40 13.14
N GLY A 173 10.81 35.46 13.15
CA GLY A 173 11.58 36.65 12.82
C GLY A 173 11.34 37.05 11.36
N ALA A 174 11.21 38.35 11.13
CA ALA A 174 10.98 38.83 9.78
C ALA A 174 12.29 38.66 8.97
N PRO A 175 12.26 38.07 7.75
CA PRO A 175 13.46 37.75 6.98
C PRO A 175 14.42 38.94 6.77
N GLN A 176 13.91 40.18 6.82
CA GLN A 176 14.71 41.40 6.74
C GLN A 176 15.68 41.59 7.92
N ASP A 177 15.31 41.18 9.13
CA ASP A 177 16.13 41.41 10.33
C ASP A 177 17.35 40.47 10.33
N LEU A 178 17.15 39.23 9.88
CA LEU A 178 18.22 38.24 9.71
C LEU A 178 19.18 38.58 8.57
N ALA A 179 18.70 39.23 7.51
CA ALA A 179 19.53 39.59 6.37
C ALA A 179 20.67 40.55 6.75
N GLY A 180 20.44 41.48 7.68
CA GLY A 180 21.47 42.40 8.16
C GLY A 180 22.59 41.69 8.93
N GLU A 181 22.21 40.77 9.83
CA GLU A 181 23.16 39.95 10.59
C GLU A 181 23.95 38.99 9.68
N LEU A 182 23.27 38.35 8.72
CA LEU A 182 23.90 37.48 7.72
C LEU A 182 24.86 38.25 6.81
N ALA A 183 24.54 39.49 6.42
CA ALA A 183 25.44 40.33 5.62
C ALA A 183 26.73 40.67 6.39
N ALA A 184 26.65 40.96 7.68
CA ALA A 184 27.82 41.18 8.53
C ALA A 184 28.69 39.90 8.63
N LEU A 185 28.05 38.72 8.73
CA LEU A 185 28.75 37.44 8.80
C LEU A 185 29.47 37.10 7.48
N VAL A 186 28.83 37.34 6.33
CA VAL A 186 29.45 37.18 5.01
C VAL A 186 30.62 38.15 4.82
N ALA A 187 30.50 39.40 5.27
CA ALA A 187 31.59 40.37 5.20
C ALA A 187 32.82 39.95 6.03
N ALA A 188 32.59 39.35 7.21
CA ALA A 188 33.65 38.85 8.09
C ALA A 188 34.29 37.54 7.58
N HIS A 189 33.52 36.69 6.89
CA HIS A 189 33.94 35.37 6.41
C HIS A 189 33.58 35.13 4.94
N PRO A 190 34.15 35.91 4.01
CA PRO A 190 33.68 35.96 2.62
C PRO A 190 33.99 34.70 1.79
N LEU A 191 34.91 33.85 2.26
CA LEU A 191 35.26 32.58 1.61
C LEU A 191 34.43 31.39 2.14
N ARG A 192 33.37 31.64 2.91
CA ARG A 192 32.44 30.60 3.36
C ARG A 192 31.14 30.64 2.57
N GLU A 193 30.81 29.53 1.93
CA GLU A 193 29.60 29.41 1.12
C GLU A 193 28.31 29.41 1.95
N ARG A 194 28.33 28.81 3.14
CA ARG A 194 27.12 28.63 3.95
C ARG A 194 26.47 29.95 4.41
N PRO A 195 27.22 30.94 4.95
CA PRO A 195 26.67 32.28 5.21
C PRO A 195 26.09 32.96 3.95
N VAL A 196 26.75 32.81 2.80
CA VAL A 196 26.27 33.36 1.52
C VAL A 196 24.94 32.72 1.13
N ALA A 197 24.82 31.40 1.23
CA ALA A 197 23.59 30.67 0.93
C ALA A 197 22.42 31.09 1.85
N LEU A 198 22.70 31.26 3.15
CA LEU A 198 21.71 31.75 4.12
C LEU A 198 21.27 33.19 3.81
N LEU A 199 22.20 34.08 3.46
CA LEU A 199 21.90 35.47 3.08
C LEU A 199 21.04 35.54 1.81
N MET A 200 21.41 34.78 0.76
CA MET A 200 20.62 34.68 -0.46
C MET A 200 19.19 34.22 -0.19
N THR A 201 19.02 33.22 0.69
CA THR A 201 17.71 32.71 1.08
C THR A 201 16.89 33.75 1.85
N ALA A 202 17.52 34.47 2.78
CA ALA A 202 16.86 35.53 3.55
C ALA A 202 16.41 36.70 2.65
N LEU A 203 17.29 37.16 1.75
CA LEU A 203 16.98 38.23 0.77
C LEU A 203 15.85 37.80 -0.17
N HIS A 204 15.88 36.58 -0.69
CA HIS A 204 14.81 36.06 -1.54
C HIS A 204 13.45 36.00 -0.80
N ARG A 205 13.42 35.51 0.44
CA ARG A 205 12.20 35.48 1.26
C ARG A 205 11.68 36.87 1.64
N ALA A 206 12.55 37.86 1.71
CA ALA A 206 12.18 39.27 1.87
C ALA A 206 11.71 39.93 0.56
N GLY A 207 11.59 39.19 -0.55
CA GLY A 207 11.21 39.71 -1.87
C GLY A 207 12.33 40.45 -2.60
N ARG A 208 13.56 40.43 -2.09
CA ARG A 208 14.75 41.14 -2.63
C ARG A 208 15.58 40.21 -3.52
N GLN A 209 14.95 39.62 -4.53
CA GLN A 209 15.58 38.61 -5.41
C GLN A 209 16.82 39.15 -6.14
N ALA A 210 16.77 40.37 -6.66
CA ALA A 210 17.90 40.96 -7.39
C ALA A 210 19.16 41.03 -6.52
N GLU A 211 18.99 41.34 -5.23
CA GLU A 211 20.09 41.40 -4.26
C GLU A 211 20.61 40.00 -3.92
N ALA A 212 19.73 39.00 -3.80
CA ALA A 212 20.17 37.61 -3.62
C ALA A 212 21.03 37.11 -4.80
N LEU A 213 20.66 37.46 -6.04
CA LEU A 213 21.45 37.10 -7.22
C LEU A 213 22.78 37.86 -7.30
N GLU A 214 22.80 39.10 -6.84
CA GLU A 214 24.03 39.90 -6.76
C GLU A 214 25.02 39.32 -5.75
N GLU A 215 24.55 38.83 -4.59
CA GLU A 215 25.41 38.17 -3.61
C GLU A 215 26.06 36.90 -4.16
N TYR A 216 25.36 36.12 -4.98
CA TYR A 216 25.97 34.98 -5.68
C TYR A 216 27.08 35.41 -6.66
N ARG A 217 26.86 36.48 -7.44
CA ARG A 217 27.88 36.99 -8.39
C ARG A 217 29.14 37.42 -7.66
N ARG A 218 28.98 38.19 -6.57
CA ARG A 218 30.09 38.64 -5.72
C ARG A 218 30.86 37.46 -5.12
N ALA A 219 30.14 36.45 -4.62
CA ALA A 219 30.76 35.24 -4.09
C ALA A 219 31.54 34.49 -5.17
N ARG A 220 30.95 34.31 -6.36
CA ARG A 220 31.58 33.62 -7.49
C ARG A 220 32.84 34.33 -7.97
N GLU A 221 32.80 35.65 -8.14
CA GLU A 221 33.98 36.46 -8.50
C GLU A 221 35.11 36.28 -7.49
N ARG A 222 34.77 36.19 -6.20
CA ARG A 222 35.77 35.99 -5.15
C ARG A 222 36.34 34.57 -5.13
N PHE A 223 35.50 33.54 -5.23
CA PHE A 223 35.96 32.14 -5.27
C PHE A 223 36.85 31.87 -6.48
N THR A 224 36.45 32.39 -7.65
CA THR A 224 37.24 32.25 -8.87
C THR A 224 38.52 33.10 -8.84
N GLY A 225 38.45 34.33 -8.31
CA GLY A 225 39.60 35.25 -8.24
C GLY A 225 40.64 34.90 -7.17
N GLU A 226 40.24 34.48 -5.97
CA GLU A 226 41.15 34.23 -4.85
C GLU A 226 41.55 32.75 -4.71
N LEU A 227 40.62 31.82 -4.97
CA LEU A 227 40.85 30.38 -4.78
C LEU A 227 40.97 29.60 -6.10
N GLY A 228 40.62 30.20 -7.24
CA GLY A 228 40.66 29.53 -8.55
C GLY A 228 39.64 28.41 -8.71
N ILE A 229 38.59 28.40 -7.88
CA ILE A 229 37.53 27.37 -7.88
C ILE A 229 36.17 28.01 -8.13
N GLU A 230 35.24 27.22 -8.67
CA GLU A 230 33.83 27.60 -8.77
C GLU A 230 33.10 27.34 -7.43
N PRO A 231 31.99 28.05 -7.14
CA PRO A 231 31.15 27.76 -5.99
C PRO A 231 30.66 26.31 -5.97
N GLY A 232 30.53 25.74 -4.77
CA GLY A 232 29.98 24.42 -4.53
C GLY A 232 28.57 24.21 -5.11
N GLU A 233 28.19 22.95 -5.27
CA GLU A 233 26.91 22.54 -5.86
C GLU A 233 25.71 23.14 -5.12
N GLU A 234 25.73 23.15 -3.78
CA GLU A 234 24.64 23.69 -2.96
C GLU A 234 24.36 25.18 -3.26
N LEU A 235 25.42 25.98 -3.42
CA LEU A 235 25.30 27.41 -3.72
C LEU A 235 24.88 27.66 -5.18
N ARG A 236 25.33 26.82 -6.12
CA ARG A 236 24.92 26.85 -7.53
C ARG A 236 23.44 26.48 -7.71
N ASP A 237 22.98 25.44 -7.03
CA ASP A 237 21.58 25.01 -7.04
C ASP A 237 20.67 26.07 -6.43
N LEU A 238 21.09 26.69 -5.32
CA LEU A 238 20.35 27.79 -4.73
C LEU A 238 20.21 28.96 -5.70
N HIS A 239 21.29 29.34 -6.39
CA HIS A 239 21.24 30.37 -7.43
C HIS A 239 20.23 30.03 -8.54
N GLN A 240 20.21 28.79 -9.03
CA GLN A 240 19.25 28.36 -10.04
C GLN A 240 17.81 28.42 -9.53
N ARG A 241 17.56 27.98 -8.29
CA ARG A 241 16.23 28.01 -7.67
C ARG A 241 15.73 29.44 -7.41
N VAL A 242 16.64 30.35 -7.06
CA VAL A 242 16.34 31.79 -6.94
C VAL A 242 16.03 32.40 -8.32
N LEU A 243 16.74 32.01 -9.38
CA LEU A 243 16.44 32.45 -10.76
C LEU A 243 15.03 32.02 -11.21
N THR A 244 14.65 30.77 -10.94
CA THR A 244 13.36 30.21 -11.39
C THR A 244 12.17 30.51 -10.48
N HIS A 245 12.35 31.33 -9.43
CA HIS A 245 11.32 31.61 -8.42
C HIS A 245 10.70 30.33 -7.82
N ASP A 246 11.54 29.38 -7.41
CA ASP A 246 11.07 28.14 -6.79
C ASP A 246 10.20 28.45 -5.54
N PRO A 247 8.89 28.13 -5.53
CA PRO A 247 8.01 28.41 -4.40
C PRO A 247 8.42 27.68 -3.11
N ALA A 248 9.28 26.66 -3.20
CA ALA A 248 9.85 25.99 -2.03
C ALA A 248 10.90 26.83 -1.28
N LEU A 249 11.42 27.91 -1.88
CA LEU A 249 12.30 28.88 -1.21
C LEU A 249 11.53 29.92 -0.40
N SER A 250 10.29 30.25 -0.80
CA SER A 250 9.48 31.29 -0.16
C SER A 250 8.77 30.84 1.13
N ARG A 251 8.75 29.53 1.44
CA ARG A 251 8.13 28.99 2.66
C ARG A 251 9.18 28.70 3.75
N PRO A 252 8.97 29.12 5.02
CA PRO A 252 9.76 28.65 6.15
C PRO A 252 9.78 27.13 6.19
N ALA A 253 10.96 26.54 6.38
CA ALA A 253 11.11 25.09 6.50
C ALA A 253 10.40 24.53 7.74
N GLY A 254 9.89 25.35 8.67
CA GLY A 254 8.97 24.96 9.73
C GLY A 254 7.59 24.47 9.29
N LEU A 255 7.22 24.66 8.01
CA LEU A 255 6.12 23.95 7.35
C LEU A 255 6.62 22.89 6.36
N ARG A 256 7.88 22.47 6.48
CA ARG A 256 8.26 21.12 6.07
C ARG A 256 7.89 20.22 7.24
N PRO A 257 7.07 19.18 7.03
CA PRO A 257 7.07 18.08 7.97
C PRO A 257 8.55 17.71 8.19
N ALA A 258 8.94 17.44 9.43
CA ALA A 258 10.15 16.69 9.71
C ALA A 258 10.30 15.55 8.68
N LEU A 259 11.50 14.99 8.51
CA LEU A 259 11.72 13.72 7.82
C LEU A 259 10.93 12.55 8.49
N VAL A 260 9.60 12.62 8.51
CA VAL A 260 8.75 11.53 8.07
C VAL A 260 9.31 11.23 6.69
N ARG A 261 10.06 10.12 6.54
CA ARG A 261 10.17 9.44 5.24
C ARG A 261 8.86 9.69 4.53
N SER A 262 8.85 10.44 3.42
CA SER A 262 7.64 10.76 2.67
C SER A 262 6.79 9.49 2.68
N ARG A 263 5.74 9.46 3.51
CA ARG A 263 4.92 8.25 3.64
C ARG A 263 4.38 8.12 2.25
N GLY A 264 4.80 7.07 1.55
CA GLY A 264 4.45 6.93 0.15
C GLY A 264 2.94 7.02 -0.05
N PRO A 265 2.49 7.26 -1.29
CA PRO A 265 1.09 7.48 -1.59
C PRO A 265 0.22 6.39 -0.94
N ARG A 266 -0.74 6.78 -0.10
CA ARG A 266 -1.70 5.87 0.54
C ARG A 266 -3.03 5.94 -0.21
N ARG A 267 -3.18 5.09 -1.22
CA ARG A 267 -4.30 5.13 -2.17
C ARG A 267 -5.27 3.95 -2.03
N LEU A 268 -5.14 3.16 -0.97
CA LEU A 268 -6.09 2.07 -0.71
C LEU A 268 -7.51 2.63 -0.47
N PRO A 269 -8.54 2.02 -1.09
CA PRO A 269 -9.93 2.29 -0.73
C PRO A 269 -10.20 1.95 0.74
N ALA A 270 -11.30 2.48 1.29
CA ALA A 270 -11.76 2.11 2.63
C ALA A 270 -12.01 0.59 2.74
N ASP A 271 -11.63 0.01 3.87
CA ASP A 271 -11.98 -1.36 4.20
C ASP A 271 -13.46 -1.49 4.59
N ILE A 272 -13.96 -2.72 4.62
CA ILE A 272 -15.32 -3.06 5.03
C ILE A 272 -15.34 -3.67 6.43
N GLU A 273 -16.24 -3.18 7.30
CA GLU A 273 -16.36 -3.64 8.70
C GLU A 273 -16.93 -5.07 8.82
N ASP A 274 -17.82 -5.44 7.91
CA ASP A 274 -18.58 -6.69 7.87
C ASP A 274 -17.90 -7.78 7.01
N PHE A 275 -16.57 -7.77 6.93
CA PHE A 275 -15.80 -8.81 6.24
C PHE A 275 -16.03 -10.20 6.87
N THR A 276 -16.49 -11.19 6.08
CA THR A 276 -17.02 -12.46 6.58
C THR A 276 -16.58 -13.67 5.74
N GLY A 277 -16.32 -14.82 6.37
CA GLY A 277 -16.23 -16.13 5.71
C GLY A 277 -14.98 -16.42 4.87
N ARG A 278 -13.97 -15.54 4.85
CA ARG A 278 -12.77 -15.66 3.98
C ARG A 278 -11.46 -15.83 4.73
N ARG A 279 -11.49 -16.41 5.93
CA ARG A 279 -10.30 -16.56 6.80
C ARG A 279 -9.16 -17.34 6.14
N SER A 280 -9.45 -18.50 5.52
CA SER A 280 -8.42 -19.32 4.86
C SER A 280 -7.83 -18.62 3.62
N SER A 281 -8.68 -18.00 2.80
CA SER A 281 -8.25 -17.19 1.65
C SER A 281 -7.38 -16.01 2.07
N LEU A 282 -7.73 -15.33 3.16
CA LEU A 282 -6.97 -14.22 3.72
C LEU A 282 -5.62 -14.69 4.26
N ALA A 283 -5.58 -15.78 5.04
CA ALA A 283 -4.32 -16.34 5.56
C ALA A 283 -3.33 -16.64 4.42
N ARG A 284 -3.79 -17.31 3.36
CA ARG A 284 -2.96 -17.58 2.16
C ARG A 284 -2.42 -16.31 1.49
N LEU A 285 -3.15 -15.20 1.57
CA LEU A 285 -2.70 -13.91 1.04
C LEU A 285 -1.78 -13.16 1.97
N LEU A 286 -1.77 -13.45 3.27
CA LEU A 286 -0.85 -12.85 4.24
C LEU A 286 0.46 -13.64 4.28
N ASP A 287 0.36 -14.98 4.39
CA ASP A 287 1.46 -15.94 4.53
C ASP A 287 2.33 -16.12 3.27
N ALA A 288 2.06 -15.38 2.18
CA ALA A 288 2.93 -15.44 1.00
C ALA A 288 4.35 -14.96 1.37
N PRO A 289 5.40 -15.58 0.79
CA PRO A 289 6.78 -15.40 1.21
C PRO A 289 7.17 -13.93 1.28
N GLU A 290 7.93 -13.58 2.32
CA GLU A 290 8.39 -12.23 2.53
C GLU A 290 9.29 -11.76 1.36
N PRO A 291 9.32 -10.44 1.09
CA PRO A 291 10.15 -9.81 0.07
C PRO A 291 11.66 -10.13 0.05
N GLN A 292 12.17 -10.86 1.04
CA GLN A 292 13.60 -10.87 1.39
C GLN A 292 14.42 -12.00 0.73
N ASP A 293 13.78 -13.09 0.25
CA ASP A 293 14.50 -14.31 -0.15
C ASP A 293 14.50 -14.62 -1.68
N GLY A 294 13.87 -13.77 -2.51
CA GLY A 294 13.73 -14.00 -3.95
C GLY A 294 14.01 -12.77 -4.82
N THR A 295 14.32 -13.00 -6.10
CA THR A 295 14.47 -11.94 -7.11
C THR A 295 13.14 -11.55 -7.77
N ALA A 296 12.11 -12.40 -7.69
CA ALA A 296 10.81 -12.18 -8.29
C ALA A 296 9.88 -11.35 -7.38
N VAL A 297 9.01 -10.55 -7.99
CA VAL A 297 7.98 -9.80 -7.27
C VAL A 297 6.91 -10.75 -6.74
N PRO A 298 6.66 -10.81 -5.41
CA PRO A 298 5.57 -11.60 -4.86
C PRO A 298 4.22 -11.08 -5.38
N THR A 299 3.64 -11.83 -6.31
CA THR A 299 2.36 -11.53 -6.95
C THR A 299 1.30 -12.54 -6.51
N ALA A 300 0.16 -12.04 -6.02
CA ALA A 300 -1.00 -12.84 -5.66
C ALA A 300 -2.17 -12.55 -6.61
N VAL A 301 -2.80 -13.59 -7.15
CA VAL A 301 -3.97 -13.47 -8.04
C VAL A 301 -5.21 -14.00 -7.34
N ILE A 302 -6.23 -13.15 -7.22
CA ILE A 302 -7.55 -13.48 -6.67
C ILE A 302 -8.53 -13.54 -7.84
N SER A 303 -9.02 -14.74 -8.15
CA SER A 303 -9.96 -14.99 -9.24
C SER A 303 -11.34 -15.41 -8.74
N GLY A 304 -12.35 -15.28 -9.59
CA GLY A 304 -13.73 -15.68 -9.26
C GLY A 304 -14.77 -14.74 -9.86
N ARG A 305 -16.03 -15.11 -9.72
CA ARG A 305 -17.14 -14.40 -10.38
C ARG A 305 -17.38 -12.98 -9.86
N ALA A 306 -18.17 -12.21 -10.59
CA ALA A 306 -18.59 -10.89 -10.16
C ALA A 306 -19.42 -10.96 -8.87
N GLY A 307 -19.20 -10.03 -7.94
CA GLY A 307 -19.92 -9.98 -6.66
C GLY A 307 -19.49 -11.01 -5.59
N VAL A 308 -18.52 -11.89 -5.88
CA VAL A 308 -18.04 -12.92 -4.92
C VAL A 308 -17.15 -12.38 -3.79
N GLY A 309 -16.75 -11.10 -3.89
CA GLY A 309 -15.95 -10.40 -2.88
C GLY A 309 -14.44 -10.33 -3.15
N LYS A 310 -13.98 -10.44 -4.40
CA LYS A 310 -12.54 -10.35 -4.74
C LYS A 310 -11.90 -9.03 -4.30
N THR A 311 -12.49 -7.91 -4.70
CA THR A 311 -12.02 -6.56 -4.32
C THR A 311 -12.03 -6.38 -2.81
N ALA A 312 -13.08 -6.85 -2.14
CA ALA A 312 -13.18 -6.79 -0.68
C ALA A 312 -12.05 -7.60 0.00
N LEU A 313 -11.75 -8.82 -0.48
CA LEU A 313 -10.63 -9.61 0.02
C LEU A 313 -9.27 -8.93 -0.23
N ALA A 314 -9.08 -8.38 -1.44
CA ALA A 314 -7.83 -7.70 -1.79
C ALA A 314 -7.59 -6.45 -0.95
N VAL A 315 -8.61 -5.61 -0.77
CA VAL A 315 -8.53 -4.40 0.05
C VAL A 315 -8.35 -4.76 1.52
N HIS A 316 -9.08 -5.74 2.05
CA HIS A 316 -8.92 -6.20 3.43
C HIS A 316 -7.52 -6.75 3.71
N ALA A 317 -7.00 -7.60 2.80
CA ALA A 317 -5.61 -8.07 2.87
C ALA A 317 -4.62 -6.90 2.77
N ALA A 318 -4.88 -5.93 1.90
CA ALA A 318 -4.00 -4.79 1.72
C ALA A 318 -3.92 -3.89 2.97
N HIS A 319 -5.03 -3.68 3.68
CA HIS A 319 -5.01 -2.95 4.96
C HIS A 319 -4.24 -3.70 6.06
N ARG A 320 -4.29 -5.04 6.07
CA ARG A 320 -3.50 -5.86 7.00
C ARG A 320 -2.00 -5.80 6.70
N LEU A 321 -1.64 -5.81 5.41
CA LEU A 321 -0.24 -5.74 4.94
C LEU A 321 0.33 -4.31 4.95
N ALA A 322 -0.52 -3.28 4.93
CA ALA A 322 -0.14 -1.87 4.82
C ALA A 322 1.01 -1.41 5.76
N PRO A 323 1.11 -1.88 7.03
CA PRO A 323 2.23 -1.53 7.92
C PRO A 323 3.61 -1.99 7.43
N GLU A 324 3.68 -3.07 6.64
CA GLU A 324 4.93 -3.64 6.11
C GLU A 324 5.47 -2.86 4.90
N PHE A 325 4.62 -2.05 4.27
CA PHE A 325 4.92 -1.27 3.06
C PHE A 325 4.82 0.24 3.35
N PRO A 326 5.79 0.83 4.11
CA PRO A 326 5.75 2.23 4.51
C PRO A 326 6.02 3.20 3.35
N ASP A 327 6.63 2.72 2.28
CA ASP A 327 7.08 3.55 1.15
C ASP A 327 6.00 3.70 0.08
N GLY A 328 4.82 3.09 0.25
CA GLY A 328 3.61 3.38 -0.53
C GLY A 328 2.61 2.24 -0.63
N GLN A 329 1.35 2.60 -0.87
CA GLN A 329 0.23 1.68 -1.09
C GLN A 329 -0.60 2.19 -2.27
N LEU A 330 -0.44 1.57 -3.44
CA LEU A 330 -1.10 1.95 -4.68
C LEU A 330 -2.34 1.10 -4.91
N PHE A 331 -3.39 1.72 -5.43
CA PHE A 331 -4.59 1.03 -5.90
C PHE A 331 -4.93 1.51 -7.31
N ALA A 332 -5.23 0.56 -8.19
CA ALA A 332 -5.78 0.84 -9.50
C ALA A 332 -6.92 -0.10 -9.81
N ARG A 333 -8.08 0.49 -10.11
CA ARG A 333 -9.17 -0.22 -10.77
C ARG A 333 -8.89 -0.28 -12.27
N LEU A 334 -8.78 -1.49 -12.80
CA LEU A 334 -8.42 -1.81 -14.18
C LEU A 334 -9.62 -2.03 -15.09
N SER A 335 -10.79 -2.32 -14.52
CA SER A 335 -12.06 -2.41 -15.25
C SER A 335 -13.21 -1.75 -14.48
N GLY A 336 -14.17 -1.21 -15.23
CA GLY A 336 -15.32 -0.49 -14.70
C GLY A 336 -16.46 -0.45 -15.72
N PRO A 337 -17.49 0.38 -15.51
CA PRO A 337 -18.63 0.50 -16.45
C PRO A 337 -18.29 1.13 -17.82
N GLY A 338 -17.00 1.41 -18.09
CA GLY A 338 -16.51 1.91 -19.37
C GLY A 338 -15.40 1.01 -19.94
N ALA A 339 -14.64 1.53 -20.90
CA ALA A 339 -13.50 0.79 -21.46
C ALA A 339 -12.48 0.43 -20.35
N PRO A 340 -11.84 -0.77 -20.42
CA PRO A 340 -10.78 -1.14 -19.49
C PRO A 340 -9.69 -0.07 -19.43
N ALA A 341 -9.13 0.14 -18.24
CA ALA A 341 -8.10 1.14 -18.03
C ALA A 341 -6.83 0.76 -18.82
N ARG A 342 -6.35 1.70 -19.64
CA ARG A 342 -5.09 1.53 -20.36
C ARG A 342 -3.90 1.56 -19.40
N PRO A 343 -2.93 0.62 -19.48
CA PRO A 343 -1.78 0.59 -18.59
C PRO A 343 -1.01 1.91 -18.52
N GLU A 344 -0.87 2.62 -19.64
CA GLU A 344 -0.21 3.92 -19.76
C GLU A 344 -0.84 4.97 -18.85
N ALA A 345 -2.18 4.96 -18.72
CA ALA A 345 -2.91 5.88 -17.87
C ALA A 345 -2.76 5.54 -16.38
N VAL A 346 -2.68 4.24 -16.06
CA VAL A 346 -2.44 3.77 -14.69
C VAL A 346 -1.01 4.11 -14.25
N LEU A 347 -0.01 3.85 -15.10
CA LEU A 347 1.39 4.21 -14.86
C LEU A 347 1.55 5.71 -14.67
N GLY A 348 0.98 6.54 -15.56
CA GLY A 348 1.01 7.99 -15.39
C GLY A 348 0.42 8.44 -14.06
N ARG A 349 -0.69 7.83 -13.60
CA ARG A 349 -1.26 8.13 -12.27
C ARG A 349 -0.35 7.68 -11.12
N PHE A 350 0.31 6.54 -11.24
CA PHE A 350 1.25 6.05 -10.21
C PHE A 350 2.51 6.91 -10.14
N LEU A 351 3.10 7.29 -11.28
CA LEU A 351 4.27 8.16 -11.37
C LEU A 351 3.98 9.55 -10.76
N ARG A 352 2.85 10.18 -11.10
CA ARG A 352 2.40 11.42 -10.45
C ARG A 352 2.24 11.28 -8.94
N ALA A 353 1.73 10.14 -8.47
CA ALA A 353 1.54 9.91 -7.04
C ALA A 353 2.88 9.85 -6.27
N TYR A 354 3.99 9.59 -6.96
CA TYR A 354 5.34 9.65 -6.43
C TYR A 354 6.09 10.95 -6.75
N GLY A 355 5.40 11.95 -7.31
CA GLY A 355 5.94 13.29 -7.54
C GLY A 355 6.64 13.50 -8.87
N VAL A 356 6.56 12.54 -9.80
CA VAL A 356 7.05 12.73 -11.18
C VAL A 356 6.15 13.75 -11.87
N SER A 357 6.75 14.80 -12.45
CA SER A 357 6.01 15.87 -13.12
C SER A 357 5.41 15.37 -14.44
N ASP A 358 4.33 15.99 -14.91
CA ASP A 358 3.71 15.61 -16.19
C ASP A 358 4.67 15.78 -17.39
N GLN A 359 5.69 16.64 -17.28
CA GLN A 359 6.70 16.84 -18.32
C GLN A 359 7.74 15.73 -18.36
N ASP A 360 7.97 15.05 -17.23
CA ASP A 360 8.96 13.98 -17.09
C ASP A 360 8.36 12.58 -17.30
N ILE A 361 7.03 12.48 -17.46
CA ILE A 361 6.36 11.21 -17.76
C ILE A 361 6.45 10.97 -19.27
N PRO A 362 7.16 9.92 -19.73
CA PRO A 362 7.29 9.64 -21.16
C PRO A 362 5.94 9.34 -21.81
N ASP A 363 5.82 9.41 -23.13
CA ASP A 363 4.56 9.10 -23.81
C ASP A 363 4.35 7.60 -24.03
N GLY A 364 5.44 6.84 -24.23
CA GLY A 364 5.43 5.41 -24.50
C GLY A 364 5.08 4.54 -23.29
N LEU A 365 4.44 3.39 -23.53
CA LEU A 365 4.10 2.43 -22.48
C LEU A 365 5.36 1.83 -21.84
N GLU A 366 6.30 1.39 -22.65
CA GLU A 366 7.54 0.76 -22.22
C GLU A 366 8.38 1.71 -21.37
N GLU A 367 8.61 2.93 -21.85
CA GLU A 367 9.37 3.98 -21.14
C GLU A 367 8.71 4.39 -19.82
N ARG A 368 7.37 4.48 -19.78
CA ARG A 368 6.62 4.68 -18.52
C ARG A 368 6.83 3.52 -17.54
N ALA A 369 6.84 2.28 -18.04
CA ALA A 369 7.04 1.10 -17.21
C ALA A 369 8.47 1.03 -16.66
N GLU A 370 9.48 1.44 -17.45
CA GLU A 370 10.87 1.59 -17.01
C GLU A 370 11.00 2.63 -15.90
N THR A 371 10.49 3.85 -16.14
CA THR A 371 10.47 4.93 -15.14
C THR A 371 9.76 4.50 -13.85
N TYR A 372 8.67 3.72 -13.98
CA TYR A 372 7.95 3.17 -12.85
C TYR A 372 8.77 2.16 -12.06
N ARG A 373 9.51 1.27 -12.74
CA ARG A 373 10.41 0.31 -12.08
C ARG A 373 11.56 1.01 -11.37
N ASP A 374 12.15 2.03 -11.99
CA ASP A 374 13.23 2.84 -11.39
C ASP A 374 12.74 3.58 -10.14
N CYS A 375 11.54 4.16 -10.20
CA CYS A 375 10.92 4.84 -9.06
C CYS A 375 10.73 3.90 -7.86
N LEU A 376 10.50 2.60 -8.11
CA LEU A 376 10.20 1.60 -7.09
C LEU A 376 11.39 0.72 -6.68
N ALA A 377 12.55 0.84 -7.32
CA ALA A 377 13.69 -0.07 -7.16
C ALA A 377 14.05 -0.34 -5.69
N ASP A 378 14.16 0.71 -4.88
CA ASP A 378 14.56 0.64 -3.47
C ASP A 378 13.39 0.73 -2.47
N ARG A 379 12.14 0.78 -2.94
CA ARG A 379 10.96 1.09 -2.11
C ARG A 379 10.16 -0.17 -1.78
N ARG A 380 9.62 -0.22 -0.56
CA ARG A 380 8.63 -1.23 -0.16
C ARG A 380 7.22 -0.73 -0.42
N VAL A 381 6.65 -1.15 -1.54
CA VAL A 381 5.34 -0.69 -2.01
C VAL A 381 4.38 -1.86 -2.19
N LEU A 382 3.16 -1.68 -1.67
CA LEU A 382 2.04 -2.58 -1.92
C LEU A 382 1.21 -2.05 -3.09
N ILE A 383 0.91 -2.89 -4.07
CA ILE A 383 0.15 -2.53 -5.27
C ILE A 383 -1.07 -3.43 -5.39
N VAL A 384 -2.26 -2.84 -5.47
CA VAL A 384 -3.51 -3.56 -5.69
C VAL A 384 -4.06 -3.19 -7.07
N LEU A 385 -4.15 -4.19 -7.95
CA LEU A 385 -4.69 -4.07 -9.31
C LEU A 385 -6.04 -4.78 -9.37
N ASP A 386 -7.13 -4.01 -9.32
CA ASP A 386 -8.48 -4.52 -9.17
C ASP A 386 -9.24 -4.66 -10.49
N ASP A 387 -9.85 -5.82 -10.72
CA ASP A 387 -10.66 -6.21 -11.89
C ASP A 387 -9.86 -6.19 -13.22
N ALA A 388 -8.67 -6.80 -13.21
CA ALA A 388 -7.86 -6.99 -14.41
C ALA A 388 -8.58 -7.87 -15.45
N VAL A 389 -8.57 -7.46 -16.73
CA VAL A 389 -9.22 -8.22 -17.82
C VAL A 389 -8.27 -9.17 -18.55
N SER A 390 -6.97 -8.87 -18.57
CA SER A 390 -5.95 -9.66 -19.24
C SER A 390 -4.58 -9.51 -18.56
N GLU A 391 -3.67 -10.41 -18.90
CA GLU A 391 -2.29 -10.41 -18.39
C GLU A 391 -1.48 -9.28 -19.01
N SER A 392 -1.73 -8.95 -20.28
CA SER A 392 -1.13 -7.80 -20.97
C SER A 392 -1.43 -6.46 -20.29
N GLN A 393 -2.55 -6.35 -19.57
CA GLN A 393 -2.88 -5.17 -18.77
C GLN A 393 -2.05 -5.09 -17.48
N VAL A 394 -1.64 -6.24 -16.94
CA VAL A 394 -0.97 -6.36 -15.65
C VAL A 394 0.54 -6.30 -15.79
N PHE A 395 1.13 -6.95 -16.81
CA PHE A 395 2.58 -7.02 -16.99
C PHE A 395 3.31 -5.66 -16.93
N PRO A 396 2.85 -4.59 -17.62
CA PRO A 396 3.51 -3.28 -17.55
C PRO A 396 3.42 -2.61 -16.17
N LEU A 397 2.48 -3.05 -15.33
CA LEU A 397 2.22 -2.51 -13.98
C LEU A 397 2.97 -3.26 -12.89
N LEU A 398 3.75 -4.29 -13.23
CA LEU A 398 4.56 -5.03 -12.26
C LEU A 398 5.86 -4.24 -11.96
N PRO A 399 6.23 -4.09 -10.68
CA PRO A 399 7.50 -3.48 -10.30
C PRO A 399 8.68 -4.40 -10.65
N GLY A 400 9.91 -3.87 -10.55
CA GLY A 400 11.13 -4.65 -10.80
C GLY A 400 11.77 -5.26 -9.55
N SER A 401 11.27 -4.93 -8.36
CA SER A 401 11.91 -5.24 -7.07
C SER A 401 11.08 -6.19 -6.23
N SER A 402 11.71 -7.23 -5.67
CA SER A 402 11.08 -8.17 -4.74
C SER A 402 10.59 -7.50 -3.44
N ARG A 403 11.08 -6.29 -3.14
CA ARG A 403 10.62 -5.41 -2.05
C ARG A 403 9.18 -4.93 -2.19
N CYS A 404 8.61 -5.01 -3.40
CA CYS A 404 7.23 -4.69 -3.67
C CYS A 404 6.34 -5.92 -3.64
N ARG A 405 5.04 -5.74 -3.37
CA ARG A 405 4.05 -6.83 -3.42
C ARG A 405 2.86 -6.43 -4.26
N VAL A 406 2.38 -7.35 -5.10
CA VAL A 406 1.26 -7.09 -6.01
C VAL A 406 0.09 -8.02 -5.69
N ILE A 407 -1.10 -7.46 -5.49
CA ILE A 407 -2.36 -8.20 -5.38
C ILE A 407 -3.20 -7.85 -6.60
N VAL A 408 -3.50 -8.84 -7.42
CA VAL A 408 -4.33 -8.70 -8.61
C VAL A 408 -5.68 -9.35 -8.35
N THR A 409 -6.77 -8.64 -8.59
CA THR A 409 -8.09 -9.27 -8.70
C THR A 409 -8.48 -9.36 -10.16
N SER A 410 -9.05 -10.48 -10.55
CA SER A 410 -9.56 -10.68 -11.91
C SER A 410 -10.78 -11.56 -11.91
N ARG A 411 -11.60 -11.46 -12.95
CA ARG A 411 -12.62 -12.47 -13.21
C ARG A 411 -11.96 -13.74 -13.73
N ARG A 412 -10.87 -13.65 -14.50
CA ARG A 412 -10.17 -14.82 -15.04
C ARG A 412 -9.05 -15.29 -14.10
N PRO A 413 -8.57 -16.53 -14.22
CA PRO A 413 -7.47 -17.03 -13.39
C PRO A 413 -6.10 -16.42 -13.70
N LEU A 414 -5.90 -15.79 -14.87
CA LEU A 414 -4.64 -15.18 -15.33
C LEU A 414 -3.43 -16.13 -15.20
N THR A 415 -3.52 -17.29 -15.84
CA THR A 415 -2.58 -18.41 -15.69
C THR A 415 -1.14 -18.14 -16.18
N GLY A 416 -0.94 -17.21 -17.10
CA GLY A 416 0.36 -16.79 -17.61
C GLY A 416 1.10 -15.75 -16.77
N LEU A 417 0.44 -15.14 -15.76
CA LEU A 417 1.17 -14.31 -14.78
C LEU A 417 2.02 -15.18 -13.84
N PRO A 418 3.29 -14.82 -13.57
CA PRO A 418 4.13 -15.49 -12.57
C PRO A 418 3.64 -15.13 -11.16
N ALA A 419 2.57 -15.79 -10.73
CA ALA A 419 1.93 -15.56 -9.42
C ALA A 419 2.44 -16.57 -8.39
N ALA A 420 3.00 -16.06 -7.29
CA ALA A 420 3.40 -16.86 -6.14
C ALA A 420 2.20 -17.50 -5.44
N VAL A 421 1.04 -16.82 -5.46
CA VAL A 421 -0.19 -17.30 -4.82
C VAL A 421 -1.39 -17.13 -5.74
N ARG A 422 -2.21 -18.18 -5.87
CA ARG A 422 -3.49 -18.14 -6.60
C ARG A 422 -4.64 -18.52 -5.68
N VAL A 423 -5.63 -17.64 -5.58
CA VAL A 423 -6.82 -17.82 -4.74
C VAL A 423 -8.07 -17.72 -5.60
N GLY A 424 -8.69 -18.86 -5.90
CA GLY A 424 -10.02 -18.90 -6.51
C GLY A 424 -11.11 -18.74 -5.45
N LEU A 425 -11.99 -17.75 -5.62
CA LEU A 425 -13.11 -17.50 -4.72
C LEU A 425 -14.41 -18.12 -5.24
N ALA A 426 -14.94 -19.07 -4.46
CA ALA A 426 -16.29 -19.58 -4.58
C ALA A 426 -17.30 -18.69 -3.82
N PRO A 427 -18.62 -18.79 -4.06
CA PRO A 427 -19.64 -18.22 -3.19
C PRO A 427 -19.44 -18.56 -1.70
N LEU A 428 -20.08 -17.81 -0.80
CA LEU A 428 -19.98 -18.08 0.64
C LEU A 428 -20.62 -19.43 0.99
N THR A 429 -20.10 -20.07 2.03
CA THR A 429 -20.80 -21.19 2.67
C THR A 429 -22.11 -20.70 3.26
N GLU A 430 -23.08 -21.60 3.45
CA GLU A 430 -24.35 -21.27 4.11
C GLU A 430 -24.14 -20.58 5.47
N SER A 431 -23.23 -21.10 6.29
CA SER A 431 -22.86 -20.53 7.59
C SER A 431 -22.33 -19.10 7.46
N SER A 432 -21.42 -18.85 6.51
CA SER A 432 -20.83 -17.53 6.29
C SER A 432 -21.83 -16.54 5.68
N ALA A 433 -22.74 -17.02 4.85
CA ALA A 433 -23.80 -16.21 4.25
C ALA A 433 -24.79 -15.73 5.32
N LEU A 434 -25.22 -16.62 6.22
CA LEU A 434 -26.05 -16.26 7.36
C LEU A 434 -25.33 -15.31 8.33
N GLU A 435 -24.04 -15.55 8.60
CA GLU A 435 -23.23 -14.64 9.42
C GLU A 435 -23.20 -13.23 8.83
N LEU A 436 -22.94 -13.10 7.52
CA LEU A 436 -22.92 -11.80 6.84
C LEU A 436 -24.29 -11.10 6.93
N MET A 437 -25.37 -11.84 6.65
CA MET A 437 -26.74 -11.32 6.77
C MET A 437 -27.04 -10.84 8.19
N ALA A 438 -26.62 -11.59 9.21
CA ALA A 438 -26.83 -11.26 10.62
C ALA A 438 -26.06 -10.02 11.06
N ARG A 439 -24.84 -9.81 10.55
CA ARG A 439 -24.04 -8.61 10.86
C ARG A 439 -24.65 -7.34 10.30
N ILE A 440 -25.33 -7.40 9.15
CA ILE A 440 -25.91 -6.23 8.48
C ILE A 440 -27.37 -5.98 8.90
N ALA A 441 -28.20 -7.03 8.95
CA ALA A 441 -29.63 -6.94 9.25
C ALA A 441 -29.99 -7.16 10.73
N GLY A 442 -29.02 -7.56 11.54
CA GLY A 442 -29.19 -7.90 12.95
C GLY A 442 -29.46 -9.39 13.19
N GLY A 443 -28.74 -9.97 14.16
CA GLY A 443 -28.80 -11.41 14.47
C GLY A 443 -30.18 -11.88 14.92
N ALA A 444 -30.93 -11.07 15.69
CA ALA A 444 -32.27 -11.42 16.16
C ALA A 444 -33.22 -11.70 14.99
N ARG A 445 -33.12 -10.93 13.91
CA ARG A 445 -34.03 -10.99 12.76
C ARG A 445 -33.72 -12.15 11.81
N ILE A 446 -32.44 -12.42 11.59
CA ILE A 446 -32.01 -13.62 10.84
C ILE A 446 -32.26 -14.90 11.66
N GLY A 447 -32.24 -14.79 12.98
CA GLY A 447 -32.54 -15.90 13.90
C GLY A 447 -34.01 -16.24 14.05
N THR A 448 -34.95 -15.30 13.82
CA THR A 448 -36.40 -15.52 13.97
C THR A 448 -36.92 -16.63 13.06
N ASP A 449 -36.47 -16.67 11.81
CA ASP A 449 -36.80 -17.73 10.86
C ASP A 449 -35.55 -18.10 10.05
N ARG A 450 -34.87 -19.14 10.53
CA ARG A 450 -33.63 -19.63 9.93
C ARG A 450 -33.87 -20.25 8.53
N GLN A 451 -35.00 -20.92 8.31
CA GLN A 451 -35.30 -21.55 7.03
C GLN A 451 -35.54 -20.49 5.96
N ALA A 452 -36.32 -19.45 6.28
CA ALA A 452 -36.52 -18.33 5.37
C ALA A 452 -35.22 -17.56 5.08
N ALA A 453 -34.35 -17.39 6.08
CA ALA A 453 -33.03 -16.78 5.88
C ALA A 453 -32.12 -17.62 4.97
N LEU A 454 -32.15 -18.95 5.10
CA LEU A 454 -31.43 -19.85 4.20
C LEU A 454 -31.96 -19.77 2.77
N ALA A 455 -33.27 -19.78 2.59
CA ALA A 455 -33.91 -19.63 1.28
C ALA A 455 -33.54 -18.28 0.62
N LEU A 456 -33.47 -17.19 1.41
CA LEU A 456 -33.01 -15.90 0.93
C LEU A 456 -31.53 -15.92 0.52
N CYS A 457 -30.67 -16.57 1.31
CA CYS A 457 -29.25 -16.74 0.98
C CYS A 457 -29.06 -17.52 -0.34
N GLU A 458 -29.84 -18.58 -0.52
CA GLU A 458 -29.86 -19.39 -1.74
C GLU A 458 -30.34 -18.57 -2.94
N ALA A 459 -31.40 -17.76 -2.78
CA ALA A 459 -31.88 -16.85 -3.81
C ALA A 459 -30.84 -15.79 -4.21
N CYS A 460 -29.98 -15.39 -3.27
CA CYS A 460 -28.82 -14.53 -3.51
C CYS A 460 -27.60 -15.27 -4.10
N GLY A 461 -27.70 -16.57 -4.33
CA GLY A 461 -26.61 -17.43 -4.82
C GLY A 461 -25.40 -17.44 -3.88
N HIS A 462 -25.61 -17.16 -2.59
CA HIS A 462 -24.56 -16.99 -1.57
C HIS A 462 -23.46 -15.97 -1.94
N LEU A 463 -23.78 -14.97 -2.78
CA LEU A 463 -22.84 -13.93 -3.18
C LEU A 463 -22.82 -12.79 -2.16
N PRO A 464 -21.65 -12.41 -1.60
CA PRO A 464 -21.55 -11.32 -0.64
C PRO A 464 -22.23 -10.02 -1.08
N LEU A 465 -22.10 -9.65 -2.37
CA LEU A 465 -22.75 -8.45 -2.91
C LEU A 465 -24.28 -8.54 -2.85
N ALA A 466 -24.85 -9.66 -3.30
CA ALA A 466 -26.30 -9.86 -3.30
C ALA A 466 -26.85 -9.96 -1.86
N LEU A 467 -26.15 -10.68 -0.99
CA LEU A 467 -26.48 -10.78 0.43
C LEU A 467 -26.47 -9.42 1.12
N ARG A 468 -25.50 -8.55 0.85
CA ARG A 468 -25.46 -7.17 1.38
C ARG A 468 -26.67 -6.36 0.94
N LEU A 469 -27.04 -6.43 -0.35
CA LEU A 469 -28.21 -5.72 -0.86
C LEU A 469 -29.51 -6.25 -0.22
N ALA A 470 -29.64 -7.57 -0.07
CA ALA A 470 -30.80 -8.19 0.57
C ALA A 470 -30.87 -7.83 2.07
N ALA A 471 -29.75 -7.91 2.79
CA ALA A 471 -29.67 -7.54 4.19
C ALA A 471 -29.96 -6.05 4.41
N ALA A 472 -29.41 -5.15 3.60
CA ALA A 472 -29.70 -3.72 3.67
C ALA A 472 -31.19 -3.41 3.44
N ARG A 473 -31.85 -4.14 2.54
CA ARG A 473 -33.30 -4.04 2.33
C ARG A 473 -34.09 -4.52 3.55
N LEU A 474 -33.65 -5.58 4.21
CA LEU A 474 -34.23 -5.99 5.49
C LEU A 474 -34.04 -4.87 6.52
N SER A 475 -32.82 -4.39 6.74
CA SER A 475 -32.52 -3.32 7.72
C SER A 475 -33.39 -2.07 7.52
N THR A 476 -33.63 -1.66 6.27
CA THR A 476 -34.42 -0.48 5.92
C THR A 476 -35.93 -0.69 5.94
N HIS A 477 -36.42 -1.93 5.95
CA HIS A 477 -37.85 -2.26 5.94
C HIS A 477 -38.22 -3.22 7.08
N PRO A 478 -38.37 -2.74 8.34
CA PRO A 478 -38.56 -3.59 9.51
C PRO A 478 -39.76 -4.53 9.47
N HIS A 479 -40.82 -4.16 8.73
CA HIS A 479 -42.05 -4.95 8.58
C HIS A 479 -41.91 -6.17 7.65
N ARG A 480 -40.80 -6.30 6.91
CA ARG A 480 -40.60 -7.41 5.96
C ARG A 480 -39.81 -8.55 6.58
N THR A 481 -40.21 -9.78 6.30
CA THR A 481 -39.46 -10.98 6.71
C THR A 481 -38.43 -11.39 5.65
N ALA A 482 -37.50 -12.28 6.02
CA ALA A 482 -36.59 -12.89 5.05
C ALA A 482 -37.35 -13.71 4.00
N GLY A 483 -38.47 -14.34 4.40
CA GLY A 483 -39.32 -15.15 3.53
C GLY A 483 -40.01 -14.30 2.46
N ASP A 484 -40.57 -13.15 2.86
CA ASP A 484 -41.19 -12.20 1.92
C ASP A 484 -40.20 -11.73 0.85
N LEU A 485 -38.95 -11.50 1.26
CA LEU A 485 -37.92 -11.07 0.33
C LEU A 485 -37.49 -12.23 -0.58
N ALA A 486 -37.27 -13.43 -0.04
CA ALA A 486 -36.89 -14.62 -0.81
C ALA A 486 -37.91 -14.96 -1.91
N ALA A 487 -39.21 -14.94 -1.56
CA ALA A 487 -40.29 -15.19 -2.50
C ALA A 487 -40.33 -14.18 -3.64
N ARG A 488 -39.96 -12.93 -3.37
CA ARG A 488 -39.89 -11.86 -4.38
C ARG A 488 -38.64 -11.92 -5.24
N LEU A 489 -37.48 -12.28 -4.68
CA LEU A 489 -36.24 -12.35 -5.46
C LEU A 489 -36.32 -13.37 -6.60
N HIS A 490 -37.17 -14.39 -6.46
CA HIS A 490 -37.40 -15.39 -7.48
C HIS A 490 -38.26 -14.80 -8.63
N GLY A 491 -37.60 -14.36 -9.72
CA GLY A 491 -38.28 -13.84 -10.90
C GLY A 491 -38.56 -12.33 -10.90
N ASP A 492 -38.10 -11.58 -9.89
CA ASP A 492 -38.16 -10.11 -9.91
C ASP A 492 -37.11 -9.54 -10.89
N ALA A 493 -37.62 -9.02 -12.01
CA ALA A 493 -36.80 -8.36 -13.02
C ALA A 493 -36.01 -7.18 -12.45
N ARG A 494 -36.56 -6.41 -11.50
CA ARG A 494 -35.88 -5.24 -10.93
C ARG A 494 -34.69 -5.65 -10.07
N TRP A 495 -34.83 -6.73 -9.30
CA TRP A 495 -33.71 -7.29 -8.53
C TRP A 495 -32.60 -7.80 -9.45
N THR A 496 -32.99 -8.48 -10.51
CA THR A 496 -32.06 -8.98 -11.52
C THR A 496 -31.30 -7.82 -12.16
N GLU A 497 -31.99 -6.76 -12.59
CA GLU A 497 -31.38 -5.56 -13.16
C GLU A 497 -30.41 -4.87 -12.18
N GLU A 498 -30.80 -4.69 -10.91
CA GLU A 498 -29.90 -4.10 -9.90
C GLU A 498 -28.63 -4.93 -9.71
N LEU A 499 -28.74 -6.27 -9.66
CA LEU A 499 -27.56 -7.14 -9.56
C LEU A 499 -26.71 -7.09 -10.83
N LEU A 500 -27.31 -7.03 -12.02
CA LEU A 500 -26.57 -6.93 -13.28
C LEU A 500 -25.72 -5.66 -13.33
N ASP A 501 -26.28 -4.52 -12.90
CA ASP A 501 -25.58 -3.24 -12.87
C ASP A 501 -24.44 -3.25 -11.84
N ARG A 502 -24.69 -3.79 -10.64
CA ARG A 502 -23.70 -3.81 -9.55
C ARG A 502 -22.58 -4.84 -9.77
N THR A 503 -22.88 -5.95 -10.45
CA THR A 503 -21.89 -6.99 -10.78
C THR A 503 -21.16 -6.71 -12.09
N GLY A 504 -21.73 -5.90 -12.98
CA GLY A 504 -21.24 -5.72 -14.34
C GLY A 504 -21.38 -6.98 -15.19
N ALA A 505 -22.25 -7.92 -14.83
CA ALA A 505 -22.45 -9.15 -15.58
C ALA A 505 -23.04 -8.90 -16.98
N ARG A 506 -23.81 -7.81 -17.17
CA ARG A 506 -24.27 -7.37 -18.50
C ARG A 506 -23.10 -7.07 -19.45
N HIS A 507 -22.06 -6.41 -18.95
CA HIS A 507 -20.84 -6.13 -19.72
C HIS A 507 -20.08 -7.42 -20.04
N THR A 508 -20.01 -8.36 -19.08
CA THR A 508 -19.42 -9.69 -19.33
C THR A 508 -20.17 -10.44 -20.42
N TYR A 509 -21.52 -10.44 -20.39
CA TYR A 509 -22.33 -11.02 -21.46
C TYR A 509 -22.08 -10.34 -22.81
N ALA A 510 -21.98 -9.01 -22.85
CA ALA A 510 -21.73 -8.28 -24.08
C ALA A 510 -20.37 -8.60 -24.75
N GLY A 511 -19.38 -9.03 -23.96
CA GLY A 511 -18.04 -9.38 -24.44
C GLY A 511 -17.88 -10.83 -24.94
N LEU A 512 -18.93 -11.66 -24.85
CA LEU A 512 -18.92 -13.04 -25.32
C LEU A 512 -19.05 -13.15 -26.85
N SER A 513 -18.62 -14.28 -27.40
CA SER A 513 -18.89 -14.67 -28.78
C SER A 513 -20.39 -14.65 -29.08
N ALA A 514 -20.77 -14.39 -30.33
CA ALA A 514 -22.18 -14.34 -30.72
C ALA A 514 -22.91 -15.66 -30.44
N GLU A 515 -22.21 -16.78 -30.61
CA GLU A 515 -22.73 -18.13 -30.38
C GLU A 515 -22.85 -18.44 -28.88
N ALA A 516 -21.88 -18.05 -28.05
CA ALA A 516 -21.98 -18.20 -26.59
C ALA A 516 -23.11 -17.34 -26.00
N ARG A 517 -23.31 -16.12 -26.52
CA ARG A 517 -24.47 -15.29 -26.15
C ARG A 517 -25.79 -15.98 -26.47
N ARG A 518 -25.89 -16.58 -27.67
CA ARG A 518 -27.09 -17.33 -28.07
C ARG A 518 -27.30 -18.56 -27.18
N LEU A 519 -26.26 -19.34 -26.90
CA LEU A 519 -26.34 -20.47 -25.97
C LEU A 519 -26.84 -20.00 -24.61
N PHE A 520 -26.23 -18.96 -24.05
CA PHE A 520 -26.59 -18.39 -22.76
C PHE A 520 -28.07 -18.01 -22.67
N ARG A 521 -28.63 -17.38 -23.72
CA ARG A 521 -30.07 -17.06 -23.80
C ARG A 521 -30.95 -18.30 -23.78
N LEU A 522 -30.51 -19.42 -24.36
CA LEU A 522 -31.28 -20.66 -24.45
C LEU A 522 -31.15 -21.57 -23.23
N LEU A 523 -30.08 -21.45 -22.42
CA LEU A 523 -29.88 -22.26 -21.22
C LEU A 523 -31.04 -22.29 -20.22
N PRO A 524 -31.85 -21.23 -20.03
CA PRO A 524 -33.04 -21.30 -19.18
C PRO A 524 -34.08 -22.34 -19.59
N LEU A 525 -34.06 -22.82 -20.83
CA LEU A 525 -34.90 -23.93 -21.30
C LEU A 525 -34.53 -25.25 -20.62
N ILE A 526 -33.32 -25.37 -20.06
CA ILE A 526 -32.92 -26.52 -19.26
C ILE A 526 -33.49 -26.34 -17.84
N GLU A 527 -34.63 -26.96 -17.56
CA GLU A 527 -35.29 -26.96 -16.24
C GLU A 527 -34.67 -27.99 -15.28
N ALA A 528 -33.35 -27.94 -15.15
CA ALA A 528 -32.58 -28.73 -14.19
C ALA A 528 -31.76 -27.80 -13.29
N ALA A 529 -31.45 -28.27 -12.07
CA ALA A 529 -30.54 -27.56 -11.18
C ALA A 529 -29.18 -27.42 -11.88
N ASP A 530 -28.57 -28.54 -12.27
CA ASP A 530 -27.36 -28.64 -13.08
C ASP A 530 -27.59 -29.54 -14.30
N PHE A 531 -26.68 -29.51 -15.27
CA PHE A 531 -26.81 -30.26 -16.52
C PHE A 531 -25.46 -30.74 -17.06
N ALA A 532 -25.51 -31.81 -17.84
CA ALA A 532 -24.34 -32.39 -18.50
C ALA A 532 -23.92 -31.59 -19.75
N PRO A 533 -22.66 -31.70 -20.20
CA PRO A 533 -22.10 -30.83 -21.24
C PRO A 533 -22.83 -30.93 -22.60
N TRP A 534 -23.40 -32.11 -22.90
CA TRP A 534 -24.15 -32.36 -24.13
C TRP A 534 -25.40 -31.50 -24.29
N ALA A 535 -25.96 -30.95 -23.19
CA ALA A 535 -27.25 -30.29 -23.18
C ALA A 535 -27.30 -29.01 -24.04
N GLY A 536 -26.16 -28.36 -24.30
CA GLY A 536 -26.11 -27.16 -25.14
C GLY A 536 -26.18 -27.46 -26.65
N ALA A 537 -25.77 -28.66 -27.08
CA ALA A 537 -25.77 -29.09 -28.48
C ALA A 537 -27.17 -29.04 -29.13
N PRO A 538 -28.22 -29.66 -28.55
CA PRO A 538 -29.57 -29.58 -29.11
C PRO A 538 -30.17 -28.16 -29.05
N LEU A 539 -29.75 -27.31 -28.10
CA LEU A 539 -30.23 -25.93 -28.04
C LEU A 539 -29.77 -25.13 -29.26
N LEU A 540 -28.49 -25.24 -29.60
CA LEU A 540 -27.88 -24.49 -30.70
C LEU A 540 -27.99 -25.14 -32.07
N ASP A 541 -28.37 -26.43 -32.16
CA ASP A 541 -28.33 -27.22 -33.40
C ASP A 541 -26.88 -27.43 -33.88
N THR A 542 -26.01 -27.87 -32.95
CA THR A 542 -24.57 -28.07 -33.22
C THR A 542 -24.05 -29.37 -32.60
N GLY A 543 -22.80 -29.73 -32.89
CA GLY A 543 -22.09 -30.86 -32.29
C GLY A 543 -21.70 -30.63 -30.84
N VAL A 544 -21.56 -31.73 -30.09
CA VAL A 544 -21.25 -31.71 -28.65
C VAL A 544 -19.95 -30.96 -28.34
N ALA A 545 -18.88 -31.21 -29.09
CA ALA A 545 -17.58 -30.55 -28.86
C ALA A 545 -17.64 -29.02 -29.00
N GLN A 546 -18.38 -28.51 -30.01
CA GLN A 546 -18.57 -27.07 -30.16
C GLN A 546 -19.41 -26.49 -29.02
N SER A 547 -20.47 -27.19 -28.61
CA SER A 547 -21.27 -26.79 -27.44
C SER A 547 -20.44 -26.76 -26.16
N GLU A 548 -19.59 -27.76 -25.93
CA GLU A 548 -18.70 -27.85 -24.76
C GLU A 548 -17.76 -26.63 -24.71
N ALA A 549 -17.12 -26.29 -25.84
CA ALA A 549 -16.26 -25.11 -25.91
C ALA A 549 -17.01 -23.80 -25.59
N LEU A 550 -18.27 -23.66 -26.00
CA LEU A 550 -19.10 -22.50 -25.67
C LEU A 550 -19.54 -22.49 -24.19
N LEU A 551 -19.82 -23.65 -23.60
CA LEU A 551 -20.10 -23.77 -22.17
C LEU A 551 -18.85 -23.43 -21.34
N ASP A 552 -17.67 -23.82 -21.82
CA ASP A 552 -16.40 -23.46 -21.20
C ASP A 552 -16.14 -21.95 -21.31
N GLU A 553 -16.42 -21.31 -22.45
CA GLU A 553 -16.37 -19.84 -22.58
C GLU A 553 -17.26 -19.15 -21.54
N LEU A 554 -18.49 -19.65 -21.33
CA LEU A 554 -19.42 -19.13 -20.33
C LEU A 554 -18.94 -19.38 -18.89
N ALA A 555 -18.30 -20.52 -18.62
CA ALA A 555 -17.73 -20.85 -17.32
C ALA A 555 -16.48 -20.01 -16.99
N GLU A 556 -15.62 -19.77 -17.99
CA GLU A 556 -14.48 -18.86 -17.90
C GLU A 556 -14.91 -17.40 -17.68
N ALA A 557 -16.04 -17.01 -18.28
CA ALA A 557 -16.69 -15.73 -18.02
C ALA A 557 -17.43 -15.69 -16.66
N HIS A 558 -17.47 -16.82 -15.93
CA HIS A 558 -18.17 -16.99 -14.66
C HIS A 558 -19.67 -16.70 -14.70
N LEU A 559 -20.29 -16.89 -15.85
CA LEU A 559 -21.75 -16.94 -16.00
C LEU A 559 -22.30 -18.34 -15.70
N LEU A 560 -21.45 -19.36 -15.83
CA LEU A 560 -21.70 -20.74 -15.41
C LEU A 560 -20.69 -21.18 -14.37
N ASP A 561 -21.10 -22.15 -13.56
CA ASP A 561 -20.22 -22.88 -12.67
C ASP A 561 -20.03 -24.30 -13.14
N ILE A 562 -18.81 -24.79 -12.93
CA ILE A 562 -18.45 -26.18 -13.17
C ILE A 562 -18.41 -26.90 -11.82
N ARG A 563 -19.11 -28.02 -11.72
CA ARG A 563 -19.09 -28.92 -10.56
C ARG A 563 -18.54 -30.29 -10.96
N PRO A 564 -17.58 -30.84 -10.21
CA PRO A 564 -17.14 -32.20 -10.41
C PRO A 564 -18.28 -33.16 -10.06
N HIS A 565 -18.44 -34.20 -10.87
CA HIS A 565 -19.44 -35.25 -10.69
C HIS A 565 -18.79 -36.63 -10.96
N PRO A 566 -19.23 -37.72 -10.30
CA PRO A 566 -18.70 -39.07 -10.56
C PRO A 566 -18.66 -39.49 -12.03
N THR A 567 -19.60 -39.01 -12.85
CA THR A 567 -19.72 -39.31 -14.29
C THR A 567 -19.10 -38.26 -15.21
N GLY A 568 -18.36 -37.28 -14.65
CA GLY A 568 -17.68 -36.23 -15.39
C GLY A 568 -17.96 -34.83 -14.86
N THR A 569 -18.18 -33.88 -15.77
CA THR A 569 -18.35 -32.47 -15.43
C THR A 569 -19.81 -32.06 -15.58
N ARG A 570 -20.37 -31.35 -14.59
CA ARG A 570 -21.71 -30.74 -14.71
C ARG A 570 -21.64 -29.22 -14.65
N TYR A 571 -22.47 -28.57 -15.44
CA TYR A 571 -22.62 -27.12 -15.44
C TYR A 571 -23.83 -26.70 -14.62
N TRP A 572 -23.68 -25.59 -13.91
CA TRP A 572 -24.73 -25.01 -13.08
C TRP A 572 -24.92 -23.54 -13.47
N LEU A 573 -26.17 -23.15 -13.74
CA LEU A 573 -26.56 -21.77 -14.05
C LEU A 573 -27.15 -21.12 -12.79
N PRO A 574 -26.44 -20.17 -12.14
CA PRO A 574 -26.90 -19.55 -10.90
C PRO A 574 -28.26 -18.86 -11.06
N GLY A 575 -29.10 -18.90 -10.02
CA GLY A 575 -30.51 -18.47 -10.10
C GLY A 575 -30.74 -17.04 -10.61
N TRP A 576 -29.98 -16.06 -10.14
CA TRP A 576 -30.10 -14.67 -10.61
C TRP A 576 -29.59 -14.50 -12.06
N ILE A 577 -28.56 -15.26 -12.46
CA ILE A 577 -28.06 -15.29 -13.85
C ILE A 577 -29.10 -15.97 -14.77
N ARG A 578 -29.78 -17.02 -14.28
CA ARG A 578 -30.90 -17.65 -14.95
C ARG A 578 -32.06 -16.66 -15.14
N GLY A 579 -32.34 -15.82 -14.14
CA GLY A 579 -33.30 -14.72 -14.25
C GLY A 579 -32.94 -13.74 -15.37
N PHE A 580 -31.68 -13.34 -15.45
CA PHE A 580 -31.16 -12.50 -16.54
C PHE A 580 -31.29 -13.17 -17.91
N ALA A 581 -30.84 -14.41 -18.03
CA ALA A 581 -30.94 -15.19 -19.26
C ALA A 581 -32.40 -15.39 -19.70
N ARG A 582 -33.35 -15.57 -18.76
CA ARG A 582 -34.81 -15.62 -19.07
C ARG A 582 -35.32 -14.31 -19.64
N GLY A 583 -34.89 -13.17 -19.10
CA GLY A 583 -35.24 -11.85 -19.64
C GLY A 583 -34.74 -11.68 -21.08
N LEU A 584 -33.49 -12.08 -21.34
CA LEU A 584 -32.92 -12.05 -22.69
C LEU A 584 -33.57 -13.03 -23.66
N LEU A 585 -33.88 -14.25 -23.19
CA LEU A 585 -34.63 -15.24 -23.95
C LEU A 585 -35.94 -14.63 -24.44
N ALA A 586 -36.68 -14.00 -23.52
CA ALA A 586 -37.96 -13.36 -23.78
C ALA A 586 -37.88 -12.17 -24.75
N ALA A 587 -36.78 -11.41 -24.72
CA ALA A 587 -36.61 -10.19 -25.50
C ALA A 587 -35.97 -10.42 -26.89
N GLU A 588 -35.00 -11.31 -27.00
CA GLU A 588 -34.12 -11.40 -28.19
C GLU A 588 -34.36 -12.65 -29.06
N GLU A 589 -34.85 -13.76 -28.50
CA GLU A 589 -35.07 -14.99 -29.28
C GLU A 589 -36.52 -15.10 -29.79
N PRO A 590 -36.81 -15.31 -31.08
CA PRO A 590 -38.19 -15.50 -31.55
C PRO A 590 -38.83 -16.76 -30.96
N GLU A 591 -40.14 -16.74 -30.68
CA GLU A 591 -40.87 -17.88 -30.09
C GLU A 591 -40.68 -19.18 -30.87
N VAL A 592 -40.72 -19.11 -32.20
CA VAL A 592 -40.49 -20.27 -33.09
C VAL A 592 -39.10 -20.88 -32.87
N SER A 593 -38.07 -20.05 -32.71
CA SER A 593 -36.69 -20.50 -32.45
C SER A 593 -36.58 -21.16 -31.07
N ARG A 594 -37.23 -20.59 -30.05
CA ARG A 594 -37.27 -21.16 -28.70
C ARG A 594 -37.96 -22.52 -28.70
N ARG A 595 -39.10 -22.63 -29.39
CA ARG A 595 -39.88 -23.88 -29.52
C ARG A 595 -39.05 -24.98 -30.18
N LYS A 596 -38.36 -24.68 -31.29
CA LYS A 596 -37.46 -25.65 -31.96
C LYS A 596 -36.28 -26.08 -31.09
N ALA A 597 -35.65 -25.15 -30.38
CA ALA A 597 -34.55 -25.47 -29.46
C ALA A 597 -35.02 -26.39 -28.31
N LEU A 598 -36.20 -26.10 -27.74
CA LEU A 598 -36.82 -26.92 -26.72
C LEU A 598 -37.18 -28.32 -27.26
N GLU A 599 -37.77 -28.42 -28.45
CA GLU A 599 -38.10 -29.69 -29.08
C GLU A 599 -36.88 -30.60 -29.24
N ARG A 600 -35.75 -30.04 -29.71
CA ARG A 600 -34.48 -30.79 -29.82
C ARG A 600 -33.94 -31.21 -28.46
N LEU A 601 -34.02 -30.35 -27.45
CA LEU A 601 -33.58 -30.68 -26.08
C LEU A 601 -34.40 -31.84 -25.51
N LEU A 602 -35.73 -31.77 -25.64
CA LEU A 602 -36.64 -32.84 -25.25
C LEU A 602 -36.38 -34.12 -26.05
N GLY A 603 -36.10 -34.00 -27.36
CA GLY A 603 -35.73 -35.11 -28.24
C GLY A 603 -34.42 -35.79 -27.84
N ALA A 604 -33.42 -35.04 -27.39
CA ALA A 604 -32.15 -35.59 -26.89
C ALA A 604 -32.33 -36.33 -25.57
N LEU A 605 -33.11 -35.74 -24.64
CA LEU A 605 -33.41 -36.38 -23.36
C LEU A 605 -34.27 -37.63 -23.54
N LEU A 606 -35.22 -37.62 -24.49
CA LEU A 606 -36.01 -38.78 -24.86
C LEU A 606 -35.15 -39.89 -25.46
N PHE A 607 -34.21 -39.55 -26.34
CA PHE A 607 -33.25 -40.49 -26.90
C PHE A 607 -32.43 -41.20 -25.81
N LEU A 608 -31.84 -40.42 -24.89
CA LEU A 608 -31.07 -40.99 -23.77
C LEU A 608 -31.96 -41.84 -22.84
N SER A 609 -33.16 -41.36 -22.51
CA SER A 609 -34.09 -42.10 -21.64
C SER A 609 -34.53 -43.42 -22.29
N ALA A 610 -34.85 -43.42 -23.58
CA ALA A 610 -35.24 -44.63 -24.30
C ALA A 610 -34.09 -45.64 -24.38
N GLU A 611 -32.85 -45.18 -24.58
CA GLU A 611 -31.68 -46.04 -24.61
C GLU A 611 -31.35 -46.61 -23.23
N ALA A 612 -31.47 -45.82 -22.17
CA ALA A 612 -31.35 -46.29 -20.78
C ALA A 612 -32.42 -47.34 -20.44
N HIS A 613 -33.68 -47.08 -20.81
CA HIS A 613 -34.80 -48.00 -20.64
C HIS A 613 -34.55 -49.34 -21.35
N ARG A 614 -34.08 -49.29 -22.61
CA ARG A 614 -33.74 -50.48 -23.40
C ARG A 614 -32.66 -51.34 -22.73
N ARG A 615 -31.63 -50.70 -22.17
CA ARG A 615 -30.51 -51.40 -21.48
C ARG A 615 -30.90 -52.03 -20.15
N LEU A 616 -31.92 -51.49 -19.46
CA LEU A 616 -32.45 -52.06 -18.22
C LEU A 616 -33.37 -53.28 -18.44
N GLY A 617 -33.55 -53.73 -19.68
CA GLY A 617 -34.45 -54.83 -20.01
C GLY A 617 -35.92 -54.41 -20.03
N GLY A 618 -36.20 -53.12 -20.20
CA GLY A 618 -37.53 -52.58 -20.50
C GLY A 618 -38.03 -53.08 -21.85
N HIS A 619 -38.44 -54.35 -21.93
CA HIS A 619 -38.92 -55.00 -23.14
C HIS A 619 -40.44 -55.03 -23.24
N HIS A 620 -41.17 -54.60 -22.19
CA HIS A 620 -42.62 -54.74 -22.15
C HIS A 620 -43.40 -53.63 -22.88
N LEU A 621 -42.76 -52.49 -23.20
CA LEU A 621 -43.38 -51.39 -23.93
C LEU A 621 -42.41 -50.87 -24.99
N HIS A 622 -42.50 -51.41 -26.20
CA HIS A 622 -41.79 -50.83 -27.35
C HIS A 622 -42.28 -49.39 -27.56
N LEU A 623 -41.48 -48.40 -27.16
CA LEU A 623 -41.63 -46.98 -27.55
C LEU A 623 -41.26 -46.73 -29.02
N ALA A 624 -41.19 -47.78 -29.84
CA ALA A 624 -40.95 -47.69 -31.26
C ALA A 624 -42.20 -47.06 -31.91
N GLY A 625 -42.07 -45.83 -32.42
CA GLY A 625 -43.10 -45.20 -33.24
C GLY A 625 -43.97 -44.14 -32.57
N ASN A 626 -43.58 -43.53 -31.45
CA ASN A 626 -44.36 -42.44 -30.84
C ASN A 626 -44.35 -41.11 -31.64
N GLY A 627 -43.86 -41.07 -32.88
CA GLY A 627 -43.83 -39.88 -33.75
C GLY A 627 -42.92 -38.74 -33.30
N ALA A 628 -42.40 -38.77 -32.07
CA ALA A 628 -41.54 -37.72 -31.52
C ALA A 628 -40.19 -37.66 -32.23
N SER A 629 -39.79 -36.44 -32.62
CA SER A 629 -38.45 -36.18 -33.13
C SER A 629 -37.40 -36.47 -32.05
N ARG A 630 -36.37 -37.24 -32.40
CA ARG A 630 -35.24 -37.59 -31.53
C ARG A 630 -33.99 -36.86 -31.99
N TRP A 631 -33.18 -36.46 -31.03
CA TRP A 631 -31.88 -35.86 -31.29
C TRP A 631 -30.79 -36.82 -30.83
N GLU A 632 -30.15 -37.49 -31.78
CA GLU A 632 -29.20 -38.54 -31.48
C GLU A 632 -27.86 -37.95 -31.01
N LEU A 633 -27.32 -38.53 -29.94
CA LEU A 633 -26.00 -38.18 -29.42
C LEU A 633 -24.96 -39.20 -29.93
N PRO A 634 -23.67 -38.80 -30.08
CA PRO A 634 -22.62 -39.71 -30.53
C PRO A 634 -22.52 -40.96 -29.65
N VAL A 635 -22.41 -42.15 -30.26
CA VAL A 635 -22.38 -43.45 -29.56
C VAL A 635 -21.36 -43.49 -28.40
N PRO A 636 -20.11 -43.03 -28.55
CA PRO A 636 -19.14 -43.07 -27.43
C PRO A 636 -19.57 -42.24 -26.22
N LEU A 637 -20.31 -41.15 -26.46
CA LEU A 637 -20.85 -40.33 -25.39
C LEU A 637 -22.02 -41.04 -24.68
N VAL A 638 -22.90 -41.68 -25.45
CA VAL A 638 -24.03 -42.45 -24.92
C VAL A 638 -23.54 -43.60 -24.03
N GLU A 639 -22.51 -44.33 -24.46
CA GLU A 639 -21.89 -45.40 -23.68
C GLU A 639 -21.33 -44.92 -22.35
N ARG A 640 -20.69 -43.74 -22.35
CA ARG A 640 -20.15 -43.13 -21.13
C ARG A 640 -21.23 -42.60 -20.19
N LEU A 641 -22.27 -41.94 -20.73
CA LEU A 641 -23.35 -41.36 -19.92
C LEU A 641 -24.26 -42.45 -19.32
N ILE A 642 -24.57 -43.49 -20.10
CA ILE A 642 -25.52 -44.55 -19.76
C ILE A 642 -24.77 -45.90 -19.60
N GLY A 643 -23.54 -45.86 -19.08
CA GLY A 643 -22.79 -47.06 -18.72
C GLY A 643 -23.42 -47.81 -17.53
N ASP A 644 -23.96 -47.05 -16.57
CA ASP A 644 -24.91 -47.52 -15.55
C ASP A 644 -26.28 -46.85 -15.79
N PRO A 645 -27.19 -47.50 -16.54
CA PRO A 645 -28.48 -46.92 -16.86
C PRO A 645 -29.33 -46.57 -15.62
N ALA A 646 -29.27 -47.37 -14.55
CA ALA A 646 -30.02 -47.13 -13.32
C ALA A 646 -29.41 -45.97 -12.51
N GLY A 647 -28.08 -45.85 -12.49
CA GLY A 647 -27.36 -44.70 -11.95
C GLY A 647 -27.70 -43.40 -12.67
N TRP A 648 -27.65 -43.41 -14.01
CA TRP A 648 -28.01 -42.25 -14.84
C TRP A 648 -29.43 -41.77 -14.56
N TYR A 649 -30.39 -42.69 -14.51
CA TYR A 649 -31.78 -42.37 -14.22
C TYR A 649 -31.97 -41.75 -12.83
N ARG A 650 -31.33 -42.31 -11.79
CA ARG A 650 -31.38 -41.72 -10.43
C ARG A 650 -30.82 -40.29 -10.42
N GLN A 651 -29.74 -40.06 -11.17
CA GLN A 651 -29.07 -38.77 -11.29
C GLN A 651 -29.92 -37.73 -12.03
N GLU A 652 -30.50 -38.10 -13.19
CA GLU A 652 -31.27 -37.18 -14.03
C GLU A 652 -32.77 -37.13 -13.70
N ARG A 653 -33.22 -37.87 -12.68
CA ARG A 653 -34.65 -37.99 -12.31
C ARG A 653 -35.36 -36.63 -12.22
N SER A 654 -34.75 -35.65 -11.56
CA SER A 654 -35.35 -34.33 -11.39
C SER A 654 -35.54 -33.62 -12.74
N TRP A 655 -34.56 -33.73 -13.63
CA TRP A 655 -34.62 -33.14 -14.97
C TRP A 655 -35.60 -33.87 -15.88
N VAL A 656 -35.61 -35.20 -15.90
CA VAL A 656 -36.57 -35.98 -16.71
C VAL A 656 -38.02 -35.66 -16.30
N LEU A 657 -38.30 -35.59 -15.00
CA LEU A 657 -39.63 -35.22 -14.52
C LEU A 657 -40.00 -33.76 -14.84
N ALA A 658 -39.04 -32.84 -14.80
CA ALA A 658 -39.25 -31.47 -15.24
C ALA A 658 -39.52 -31.40 -16.75
N ALA A 659 -38.79 -32.15 -17.55
CA ALA A 659 -38.96 -32.22 -19.00
C ALA A 659 -40.33 -32.77 -19.41
N VAL A 660 -40.90 -33.74 -18.67
CA VAL A 660 -42.28 -34.19 -18.89
C VAL A 660 -43.25 -33.01 -18.72
N ARG A 661 -43.16 -32.28 -17.60
CA ARG A 661 -44.01 -31.11 -17.34
C ARG A 661 -43.82 -30.01 -18.39
N GLN A 662 -42.57 -29.76 -18.77
CA GLN A 662 -42.19 -28.77 -19.77
C GLN A 662 -42.72 -29.13 -21.16
N ALA A 663 -42.65 -30.40 -21.56
CA ALA A 663 -43.20 -30.91 -22.81
C ALA A 663 -44.72 -30.78 -22.85
N THR A 664 -45.42 -31.11 -21.75
CA THR A 664 -46.88 -30.91 -21.63
C THR A 664 -47.26 -29.44 -21.75
N ALA A 665 -46.59 -28.56 -20.99
CA ALA A 665 -46.86 -27.12 -21.03
C ALA A 665 -46.51 -26.47 -22.39
N GLY A 666 -45.47 -26.97 -23.05
CA GLY A 666 -45.03 -26.52 -24.36
C GLY A 666 -45.85 -27.08 -25.54
N GLY A 667 -46.80 -27.98 -25.29
CA GLY A 667 -47.61 -28.60 -26.35
C GLY A 667 -46.78 -29.55 -27.24
N PHE A 668 -45.96 -30.40 -26.64
CA PHE A 668 -45.22 -31.50 -27.28
C PHE A 668 -45.73 -32.86 -26.74
N PRO A 669 -46.95 -33.29 -27.12
CA PRO A 669 -47.60 -34.44 -26.51
C PRO A 669 -46.82 -35.75 -26.73
N GLU A 670 -46.19 -35.93 -27.88
CA GLU A 670 -45.41 -37.12 -28.22
C GLU A 670 -44.13 -37.24 -27.36
N HIS A 671 -43.43 -36.12 -27.13
CA HIS A 671 -42.27 -36.06 -26.23
C HIS A 671 -42.69 -36.25 -24.78
N ALA A 672 -43.78 -35.62 -24.34
CA ALA A 672 -44.30 -35.75 -22.98
C ALA A 672 -44.68 -37.21 -22.67
N TRP A 673 -45.42 -37.85 -23.58
CA TRP A 673 -45.77 -39.27 -23.48
C TRP A 673 -44.54 -40.16 -23.48
N GLY A 674 -43.63 -39.99 -24.44
CA GLY A 674 -42.42 -40.80 -24.55
C GLY A 674 -41.54 -40.72 -23.30
N LEU A 675 -41.31 -39.51 -22.78
CA LEU A 675 -40.53 -39.30 -21.56
C LEU A 675 -41.24 -39.90 -20.34
N ALA A 676 -42.55 -39.73 -20.20
CA ALA A 676 -43.31 -40.31 -19.09
C ALA A 676 -43.32 -41.85 -19.11
N MET A 677 -43.37 -42.47 -20.29
CA MET A 677 -43.26 -43.93 -20.40
C MET A 677 -41.86 -44.42 -20.02
N CYS A 678 -40.83 -43.69 -20.43
CA CYS A 678 -39.45 -43.97 -20.01
C CYS A 678 -39.23 -43.82 -18.50
N THR A 679 -40.07 -43.07 -17.77
CA THR A 679 -39.94 -42.94 -16.30
C THR A 679 -40.61 -44.07 -15.52
N VAL A 680 -41.41 -44.95 -16.15
CA VAL A 680 -41.99 -46.11 -15.45
C VAL A 680 -40.91 -46.97 -14.79
N THR A 681 -39.81 -47.20 -15.50
CA THR A 681 -38.66 -47.95 -14.97
C THR A 681 -37.99 -47.26 -13.78
N LEU A 682 -38.02 -45.93 -13.67
CA LEU A 682 -37.55 -45.22 -12.47
C LEU A 682 -38.38 -45.56 -11.23
N LEU A 683 -39.67 -45.82 -11.41
CA LEU A 683 -40.61 -46.12 -10.32
C LEU A 683 -40.57 -47.61 -9.95
N GLU A 684 -40.22 -48.48 -10.89
CA GLU A 684 -40.13 -49.93 -10.70
C GLU A 684 -38.76 -50.38 -10.16
N LEU A 685 -37.70 -49.57 -10.33
CA LEU A 685 -36.39 -49.84 -9.71
C LEU A 685 -36.54 -49.80 -8.17
N PRO A 686 -36.28 -50.91 -7.45
CA PRO A 686 -36.38 -50.90 -5.99
C PRO A 686 -35.41 -49.87 -5.42
N ALA A 687 -35.89 -49.06 -4.48
CA ALA A 687 -35.08 -48.17 -3.67
C ALA A 687 -34.10 -49.00 -2.81
N ARG A 688 -33.02 -49.51 -3.41
CA ARG A 688 -31.94 -50.15 -2.68
C ARG A 688 -31.19 -49.05 -1.92
N GLN A 689 -31.51 -48.98 -0.63
CA GLN A 689 -30.75 -48.44 0.50
C GLN A 689 -29.62 -47.48 0.12
N GLU A 690 -29.80 -46.20 0.49
CA GLU A 690 -28.68 -45.41 0.97
C GLU A 690 -27.88 -46.27 1.97
N PRO A 691 -26.54 -46.34 1.92
CA PRO A 691 -25.81 -46.97 2.99
C PRO A 691 -26.07 -46.14 4.25
N ALA A 692 -26.93 -46.65 5.13
CA ALA A 692 -26.98 -46.22 6.50
C ALA A 692 -25.57 -46.36 7.05
N VAL A 693 -24.91 -45.22 7.28
CA VAL A 693 -23.72 -45.17 8.12
C VAL A 693 -24.20 -45.53 9.53
N PHE A 694 -24.30 -46.82 9.80
CA PHE A 694 -24.36 -47.37 11.14
C PHE A 694 -22.98 -47.13 11.74
N CYS A 695 -22.84 -46.02 12.47
CA CYS A 695 -21.75 -45.84 13.41
C CYS A 695 -22.02 -46.81 14.59
N PRO A 696 -21.20 -47.84 14.85
CA PRO A 696 -21.31 -48.57 16.09
C PRO A 696 -20.83 -47.67 17.23
N PRO A 697 -21.43 -47.74 18.43
CA PRO A 697 -21.00 -46.91 19.54
C PRO A 697 -19.62 -47.38 20.02
N ARG A 698 -18.63 -46.49 19.97
CA ARG A 698 -17.57 -46.32 20.97
C ARG A 698 -16.78 -45.04 20.75
#